data_AF-A0A5M8R383-F1
#
_entry.id   AF-A0A5M8R383-F1
#
_cell.length_a   1.000
_cell.length_b   1.000
_cell.length_c   1.000
_cell.angle_alpha   90.00
_cell.angle_beta   90.00
_cell.angle_gamma   90.00
#
_symmetry.space_group_name_H-M   'P 1'
#
loop_
_entity.id
_entity.type
_entity.pdbx_description
1 polymer ?
#
loop_
_entity_poly.entity_id
_entity_poly.type
_entity_poly.pdbx_seq_one_letter_code
_entity_poly.pdbx_strand_id
1 'polypeptide(L)'
;MGIFIAVGDLGLQELVDQAKEARDIAVAANEQRGTITDFASKFDTAIDSFYLTEKNRQGLFVYDPSDTTSVQDGVMVLVKNNKRYKRQIDNQINVKWWGCKGDGVTDDTTNFMKAVSYWATAGGDLSLGNSSYVVNMPTTYTNGVASPAIKIADGIKRVTVTGMGAILKTKKGIAANGSIVRNDLSAFRVEGNADCDITFNGVRILGSRDTETDDYEQIPNNIYVPNSARTVNNCFGLQIKGFNTVTVYASEVKKLHGRAIFADGAAMLRVYNCDIDDISRTAIETTSNTKTLITMGNRITNIGILKPEFYVDGVKYKFDNDPSGKVWFTDIGDGVYHLGPTMQVIGNYFLNINRISICADTKDLAVNTYLLGSDNIIEHDHLRLRCSNPQASIWIENAHSANINNNTMRYINRAVSETLAGYAVVCAVTKRLNCDFTIQNNSVFSANYNKNTLVGYNTINNSGSVIVKNNWAHGKFFACAYHSNVNNPDGIRHLEQLVYDGNNFTNTFDNPTVSAFAYDSTATDGAGIPWIKKYIFTNNVIKVANKTRPNATPYASELNIVKGNDFDGTGIDLRNYNYPDKCLYIEDNKNVKSLTPKDGLTATEDNVMYIRNNVFLNSLELSTPTGRQRIGGEVTGNMINGRIFMKAYNNLVVRNNNLNGDGIYFDNPAISSFKCAILDNFIKLASGKSGVSVNDSNQFTAQNLTVRGNVFDIVDAATNTTGVKFTMDGPKVNLVIEDNTFNGITTPLVNTGINLPIKTKIPFNIPSVAAGATYVSSGSTITGAKMGQLVQVAMDIDLAGLDPVQAYVSAPDTVKFVVKNPTAAAIDLPTGNVTVSIV
;
A
#
# COMPACT_ATOMS: atom_id res chain seq x y z
N MET A 1 -30.72 48.66 16.56
CA MET A 1 -30.85 49.10 15.16
C MET A 1 -29.46 49.43 14.64
N GLY A 2 -28.78 48.47 14.01
CA GLY A 2 -27.52 48.71 13.32
C GLY A 2 -27.76 48.54 11.83
N ILE A 3 -27.80 49.66 11.09
CA ILE A 3 -27.93 49.66 9.63
C ILE A 3 -26.55 49.31 9.06
N PHE A 4 -26.37 48.06 8.67
CA PHE A 4 -25.29 47.66 7.79
C PHE A 4 -25.64 48.11 6.37
N ILE A 5 -24.96 49.14 5.88
CA ILE A 5 -25.00 49.51 4.45
C ILE A 5 -24.08 48.52 3.73
N ALA A 6 -24.70 47.56 3.04
CA ALA A 6 -24.00 46.70 2.10
C ALA A 6 -23.58 47.54 0.89
N VAL A 7 -22.31 47.94 0.83
CA VAL A 7 -21.70 48.45 -0.41
C VAL A 7 -21.27 47.21 -1.19
N GLY A 8 -22.01 46.86 -2.24
CA GLY A 8 -21.68 45.69 -3.06
C GLY A 8 -20.30 45.84 -3.72
N ASP A 9 -19.51 44.78 -3.69
CA ASP A 9 -18.14 44.66 -4.24
C ASP A 9 -17.98 45.05 -5.71
N LEU A 10 -19.08 45.29 -6.44
CA LEU A 10 -19.05 45.74 -7.83
C LEU A 10 -18.67 47.22 -8.01
N GLY A 11 -18.66 48.03 -6.93
CA GLY A 11 -18.42 49.48 -7.04
C GLY A 11 -16.95 49.93 -7.04
N LEU A 12 -16.04 49.20 -6.40
CA LEU A 12 -14.68 49.72 -6.17
C LEU A 12 -13.80 49.68 -7.42
N GLN A 13 -13.84 48.57 -8.18
CA GLN A 13 -13.07 48.45 -9.42
C GLN A 13 -13.61 49.40 -10.50
N GLU A 14 -14.94 49.53 -10.60
CA GLU A 14 -15.57 50.45 -11.54
C GLU A 14 -15.23 51.91 -11.21
N LEU A 15 -15.18 52.30 -9.92
CA LEU A 15 -14.72 53.61 -9.48
C LEU A 15 -13.22 53.83 -9.74
N VAL A 16 -12.36 52.81 -9.57
CA VAL A 16 -10.93 52.90 -9.89
C VAL A 16 -10.72 53.05 -11.41
N ASP A 17 -11.48 52.32 -12.21
CA ASP A 17 -11.44 52.41 -13.67
C ASP A 17 -11.97 53.78 -14.14
N GLN A 18 -13.08 54.26 -13.59
CA GLN A 18 -13.61 55.61 -13.84
C GLN A 18 -12.66 56.71 -13.35
N ALA A 19 -11.97 56.53 -12.22
CA ALA A 19 -10.99 57.49 -11.73
C ALA A 19 -9.70 57.50 -12.56
N LYS A 20 -9.25 56.33 -13.06
CA LYS A 20 -8.17 56.25 -14.06
C LYS A 20 -8.60 56.92 -15.35
N GLU A 21 -9.79 56.63 -15.85
CA GLU A 21 -10.34 57.26 -17.04
C GLU A 21 -10.45 58.79 -16.86
N ALA A 22 -10.94 59.27 -15.71
CA ALA A 22 -11.01 60.69 -15.38
C ALA A 22 -9.62 61.34 -15.25
N ARG A 23 -8.64 60.67 -14.63
CA ARG A 23 -7.24 61.12 -14.55
C ARG A 23 -6.62 61.21 -15.94
N ASP A 24 -6.82 60.18 -16.76
CA ASP A 24 -6.31 60.13 -18.13
C ASP A 24 -7.02 61.18 -19.00
N ILE A 25 -8.31 61.43 -18.80
CA ILE A 25 -9.05 62.54 -19.41
C ILE A 25 -8.46 63.90 -19.00
N ALA A 26 -8.13 64.09 -17.73
CA ALA A 26 -7.58 65.34 -17.17
C ALA A 26 -6.13 65.60 -17.62
N VAL A 27 -5.26 64.57 -17.64
CA VAL A 27 -3.90 64.65 -18.20
C VAL A 27 -3.97 64.99 -19.68
N ALA A 28 -4.90 64.36 -20.40
CA ALA A 28 -4.97 64.50 -21.84
C ALA A 28 -5.75 65.73 -22.32
N ALA A 29 -6.19 66.65 -21.44
CA ALA A 29 -6.74 67.95 -21.85
C ALA A 29 -5.71 68.83 -22.59
N ASN A 30 -4.41 68.52 -22.43
CA ASN A 30 -3.30 69.14 -23.17
C ASN A 30 -2.64 68.20 -24.21
N GLU A 31 -3.07 66.94 -24.33
CA GLU A 31 -2.44 65.95 -25.21
C GLU A 31 -3.22 65.74 -26.50
N GLN A 32 -2.49 65.57 -27.59
CA GLN A 32 -3.02 65.30 -28.92
C GLN A 32 -3.48 63.83 -28.98
N ARG A 33 -4.74 63.59 -29.38
CA ARG A 33 -5.37 62.26 -29.37
C ARG A 33 -5.98 61.90 -30.70
N GLY A 34 -5.95 60.63 -31.06
CA GLY A 34 -6.58 60.15 -32.30
C GLY A 34 -6.36 58.66 -32.53
N THR A 35 -6.76 58.19 -33.70
CA THR A 35 -6.44 56.86 -34.22
C THR A 35 -5.02 56.82 -34.80
N ILE A 36 -4.53 55.63 -35.20
CA ILE A 36 -3.26 55.52 -35.92
C ILE A 36 -3.31 56.24 -37.27
N THR A 37 -4.49 56.24 -37.91
CA THR A 37 -4.75 57.00 -39.14
C THR A 37 -4.70 58.50 -38.87
N ASP A 38 -5.26 58.96 -37.76
CA ASP A 38 -5.13 60.35 -37.35
C ASP A 38 -3.66 60.68 -37.11
N PHE A 39 -2.92 59.86 -36.35
CA PHE A 39 -1.47 60.02 -36.12
C PHE A 39 -0.69 60.22 -37.44
N ALA A 40 -1.00 59.40 -38.44
CA ALA A 40 -0.35 59.46 -39.75
C ALA A 40 -0.76 60.68 -40.57
N SER A 41 -2.00 61.17 -40.48
CA SER A 41 -2.58 62.15 -41.42
C SER A 41 -2.77 63.56 -40.86
N LYS A 42 -3.01 63.72 -39.55
CA LYS A 42 -3.45 64.99 -38.94
C LYS A 42 -2.42 65.66 -38.04
N PHE A 43 -1.39 64.95 -37.60
CA PHE A 43 -0.43 65.49 -36.64
C PHE A 43 0.86 65.97 -37.31
N ASP A 44 1.26 67.19 -36.95
CA ASP A 44 2.51 67.83 -37.38
C ASP A 44 3.64 67.61 -36.34
N THR A 45 4.87 67.91 -36.72
CA THR A 45 6.15 67.57 -36.09
C THR A 45 6.39 68.04 -34.65
N ALA A 46 5.51 68.84 -34.04
CA ALA A 46 5.79 69.56 -32.79
C ALA A 46 5.21 68.91 -31.52
N ILE A 47 4.72 67.67 -31.56
CA ILE A 47 4.15 67.01 -30.38
C ILE A 47 5.19 66.11 -29.68
N ASP A 48 5.26 66.19 -28.34
CA ASP A 48 6.12 65.36 -27.50
C ASP A 48 5.41 64.08 -27.02
N SER A 49 4.08 64.09 -27.00
CA SER A 49 3.27 62.91 -26.70
C SER A 49 2.02 62.81 -27.58
N PHE A 50 1.51 61.60 -27.72
CA PHE A 50 0.29 61.28 -28.46
C PHE A 50 -0.50 60.17 -27.74
N TYR A 51 -1.77 60.40 -27.49
CA TYR A 51 -2.64 59.39 -26.89
C TYR A 51 -3.44 58.65 -27.99
N LEU A 52 -3.13 57.37 -28.19
CA LEU A 52 -3.86 56.52 -29.13
C LEU A 52 -5.24 56.20 -28.54
N THR A 53 -6.31 56.41 -29.31
CA THR A 53 -7.71 56.24 -28.86
C THR A 53 -8.42 55.05 -29.48
N GLU A 54 -7.74 54.29 -30.34
CA GLU A 54 -8.31 53.10 -30.96
C GLU A 54 -8.73 52.07 -29.91
N LYS A 55 -9.98 51.59 -30.03
CA LYS A 55 -10.54 50.61 -29.10
C LYS A 55 -9.62 49.39 -28.96
N ASN A 56 -9.31 49.06 -27.71
CA ASN A 56 -8.40 48.00 -27.28
C ASN A 56 -6.91 48.19 -27.62
N ARG A 57 -6.52 49.36 -28.15
CA ARG A 57 -5.12 49.73 -28.44
C ARG A 57 -4.74 51.04 -27.75
N GLN A 58 -5.59 51.54 -26.85
CA GLN A 58 -5.39 52.84 -26.24
C GLN A 58 -4.10 52.93 -25.43
N GLY A 59 -3.53 54.12 -25.33
CA GLY A 59 -2.38 54.39 -24.48
C GLY A 59 -1.55 55.58 -24.96
N LEU A 60 -0.72 56.08 -24.04
CA LEU A 60 0.17 57.21 -24.27
C LEU A 60 1.43 56.76 -25.01
N PHE A 61 1.83 57.50 -26.03
CA PHE A 61 3.10 57.37 -26.72
C PHE A 61 3.90 58.66 -26.52
N VAL A 62 5.18 58.53 -26.15
CA VAL A 62 6.06 59.68 -25.88
C VAL A 62 7.23 59.64 -26.85
N TYR A 63 7.58 60.79 -27.40
CA TYR A 63 8.73 60.95 -28.28
C TYR A 63 10.02 60.54 -27.55
N ASP A 64 10.77 59.61 -28.14
CA ASP A 64 12.10 59.22 -27.69
C ASP A 64 13.15 59.74 -28.67
N PRO A 65 13.80 60.88 -28.37
CA PRO A 65 14.83 61.45 -29.25
C PRO A 65 16.08 60.58 -29.35
N SER A 66 16.31 59.65 -28.43
CA SER A 66 17.44 58.73 -28.48
C SER A 66 17.22 57.58 -29.46
N ASP A 67 15.96 57.30 -29.81
CA ASP A 67 15.61 56.23 -30.74
C ASP A 67 15.56 56.74 -32.18
N THR A 68 16.59 56.39 -32.93
CA THR A 68 16.73 56.75 -34.35
C THR A 68 16.61 55.56 -35.31
N THR A 69 16.36 54.35 -34.79
CA THR A 69 16.47 53.10 -35.56
C THR A 69 15.24 52.20 -35.47
N SER A 70 14.41 52.32 -34.44
CA SER A 70 13.20 51.50 -34.31
C SER A 70 12.25 51.71 -35.49
N VAL A 71 11.74 50.60 -35.98
CA VAL A 71 10.81 50.52 -37.11
C VAL A 71 9.39 50.81 -36.62
N GLN A 72 8.60 51.45 -37.48
CA GLN A 72 7.16 51.61 -37.25
C GLN A 72 6.47 50.24 -37.15
N ASP A 73 5.90 49.92 -35.99
CA ASP A 73 5.10 48.71 -35.80
C ASP A 73 3.61 49.01 -35.53
N GLY A 74 3.31 50.29 -35.29
CA GLY A 74 1.95 50.76 -35.02
C GLY A 74 1.42 50.39 -33.64
N VAL A 75 2.19 49.68 -32.80
CA VAL A 75 1.78 49.12 -31.51
C VAL A 75 2.64 49.65 -30.38
N MET A 76 3.96 49.46 -30.45
CA MET A 76 4.93 49.88 -29.44
C MET A 76 5.70 51.11 -29.88
N VAL A 77 5.89 51.28 -31.19
CA VAL A 77 6.57 52.42 -31.80
C VAL A 77 5.67 53.03 -32.86
N LEU A 78 5.48 54.35 -32.77
CA LEU A 78 4.90 55.19 -33.80
C LEU A 78 6.00 56.04 -34.46
N VAL A 79 6.10 56.05 -35.79
CA VAL A 79 7.11 56.84 -36.53
C VAL A 79 6.41 57.91 -37.37
N LYS A 80 6.84 59.16 -37.20
CA LYS A 80 6.38 60.30 -38.00
C LYS A 80 7.56 61.25 -38.22
N ASN A 81 7.86 61.57 -39.48
CA ASN A 81 8.92 62.52 -39.84
C ASN A 81 10.26 62.22 -39.14
N ASN A 82 10.68 60.94 -39.16
CA ASN A 82 11.87 60.41 -38.46
C ASN A 82 11.87 60.52 -36.92
N LYS A 83 10.80 61.01 -36.28
CA LYS A 83 10.61 60.91 -34.82
C LYS A 83 9.97 59.58 -34.45
N ARG A 84 10.44 58.96 -33.36
CA ARG A 84 9.96 57.67 -32.83
C ARG A 84 9.26 57.94 -31.52
N TYR A 85 8.00 57.58 -31.43
CA TYR A 85 7.19 57.70 -30.23
C TYR A 85 6.99 56.32 -29.65
N LYS A 86 7.40 56.11 -28.40
CA LYS A 86 7.31 54.82 -27.71
C LYS A 86 6.12 54.80 -26.77
N ARG A 87 5.35 53.71 -26.83
CA ARG A 87 4.26 53.46 -25.90
C ARG A 87 4.80 53.45 -24.47
N GLN A 88 4.17 54.22 -23.58
CA GLN A 88 4.43 54.16 -22.15
C GLN A 88 3.69 52.95 -21.55
N ILE A 89 4.39 52.13 -20.78
CA ILE A 89 3.87 50.89 -20.20
C ILE A 89 4.01 50.95 -18.68
N ASP A 90 2.88 51.03 -17.97
CA ASP A 90 2.80 51.01 -16.50
C ASP A 90 2.87 49.57 -15.92
N ASN A 91 3.73 48.72 -16.49
CA ASN A 91 4.03 47.31 -16.10
C ASN A 91 3.23 46.17 -16.76
N GLN A 92 2.23 46.45 -17.59
CA GLN A 92 1.39 45.41 -18.18
C GLN A 92 1.31 45.52 -19.71
N ILE A 93 1.54 44.41 -20.41
CA ILE A 93 1.43 44.26 -21.86
C ILE A 93 0.08 43.62 -22.19
N ASN A 94 -0.76 44.27 -22.98
CA ASN A 94 -2.08 43.74 -23.34
C ASN A 94 -2.09 43.14 -24.75
N VAL A 95 -2.52 41.88 -24.89
CA VAL A 95 -2.58 41.18 -26.18
C VAL A 95 -3.43 41.90 -27.23
N LYS A 96 -4.43 42.69 -26.82
CA LYS A 96 -5.28 43.43 -27.75
C LYS A 96 -4.60 44.60 -28.44
N TRP A 97 -3.46 45.07 -27.92
CA TRP A 97 -2.67 46.11 -28.58
C TRP A 97 -2.18 45.68 -29.97
N TRP A 98 -1.97 44.38 -30.18
CA TRP A 98 -1.63 43.77 -31.46
C TRP A 98 -2.84 43.43 -32.34
N GLY A 99 -4.05 43.80 -31.93
CA GLY A 99 -5.26 43.59 -32.71
C GLY A 99 -5.98 42.27 -32.44
N CYS A 100 -5.66 41.56 -31.34
CA CYS A 100 -6.48 40.43 -30.90
C CYS A 100 -7.92 40.89 -30.64
N LYS A 101 -8.90 40.19 -31.20
CA LYS A 101 -10.32 40.50 -31.06
C LYS A 101 -10.86 40.01 -29.72
N GLY A 102 -10.55 38.78 -29.34
CA GLY A 102 -11.02 38.22 -28.07
C GLY A 102 -12.53 37.94 -28.04
N ASP A 103 -13.14 37.66 -29.20
CA ASP A 103 -14.58 37.37 -29.35
C ASP A 103 -14.93 35.87 -29.27
N GLY A 104 -13.92 35.01 -29.11
CA GLY A 104 -14.05 33.57 -28.99
C GLY A 104 -14.39 32.84 -30.28
N VAL A 105 -14.31 33.53 -31.43
CA VAL A 105 -14.65 33.03 -32.78
C VAL A 105 -13.52 33.35 -33.77
N THR A 106 -13.02 34.57 -33.78
CA THR A 106 -11.92 35.02 -34.63
C THR A 106 -10.62 34.34 -34.23
N ASP A 107 -9.88 33.85 -35.22
CA ASP A 107 -8.54 33.29 -35.03
C ASP A 107 -7.54 34.41 -34.70
N ASP A 108 -7.20 34.52 -33.41
CA ASP A 108 -6.30 35.54 -32.88
C ASP A 108 -4.83 35.10 -32.91
N THR A 109 -4.52 33.90 -33.42
CA THR A 109 -3.20 33.26 -33.34
C THR A 109 -2.06 34.18 -33.76
N THR A 110 -2.14 34.82 -34.92
CA THR A 110 -1.05 35.68 -35.43
C THR A 110 -0.80 36.90 -34.55
N ASN A 111 -1.86 37.58 -34.12
CA ASN A 111 -1.74 38.79 -33.29
C ASN A 111 -1.32 38.44 -31.87
N PHE A 112 -1.82 37.32 -31.34
CA PHE A 112 -1.45 36.80 -30.05
C PHE A 112 0.04 36.43 -30.00
N MET A 113 0.55 35.73 -31.01
CA MET A 113 1.97 35.41 -31.11
C MET A 113 2.85 36.67 -31.15
N LYS A 114 2.45 37.73 -31.88
CA LYS A 114 3.19 39.00 -31.88
C LYS A 114 3.28 39.63 -30.49
N ALA A 115 2.17 39.64 -29.75
CA ALA A 115 2.13 40.15 -28.38
C ALA A 115 3.04 39.35 -27.45
N VAL A 116 2.96 38.01 -27.50
CA VAL A 116 3.77 37.13 -26.65
C VAL A 116 5.25 37.21 -27.04
N SER A 117 5.61 37.34 -28.32
CA SER A 117 7.01 37.55 -28.76
C SER A 117 7.59 38.87 -28.26
N TYR A 118 6.80 39.95 -28.26
CA TYR A 118 7.23 41.22 -27.67
C TYR A 118 7.43 41.08 -26.15
N TRP A 119 6.45 40.51 -25.45
CA TRP A 119 6.53 40.24 -24.01
C TRP A 119 7.73 39.37 -23.64
N ALA A 120 8.03 38.34 -24.43
CA ALA A 120 9.17 37.48 -24.23
C ALA A 120 10.51 38.24 -24.33
N THR A 121 10.56 39.38 -25.02
CA THR A 121 11.76 40.22 -25.14
C THR A 121 11.80 41.36 -24.13
N ALA A 122 10.63 41.91 -23.78
CA ALA A 122 10.50 43.05 -22.87
C ALA A 122 10.42 42.65 -21.39
N GLY A 123 9.93 41.45 -21.08
CA GLY A 123 9.59 41.00 -19.73
C GLY A 123 8.26 41.57 -19.22
N GLY A 124 8.02 41.45 -17.91
CA GLY A 124 6.84 42.00 -17.24
C GLY A 124 5.58 41.11 -17.30
N ASP A 125 4.42 41.74 -17.13
CA ASP A 125 3.14 41.04 -17.04
C ASP A 125 2.37 41.09 -18.37
N LEU A 126 2.14 39.93 -18.98
CA LEU A 126 1.24 39.77 -20.11
C LEU A 126 -0.20 39.62 -19.61
N SER A 127 -1.06 40.58 -19.95
CA SER A 127 -2.49 40.54 -19.66
C SER A 127 -3.28 40.07 -20.86
N LEU A 128 -4.08 39.04 -20.62
CA LEU A 128 -5.05 38.54 -21.58
C LEU A 128 -6.36 39.35 -21.51
N GLY A 129 -6.65 39.99 -20.37
CA GLY A 129 -7.93 40.67 -20.11
C GLY A 129 -9.14 39.71 -20.12
N ASN A 130 -10.31 40.18 -19.71
CA ASN A 130 -11.51 39.35 -19.67
C ASN A 130 -12.13 39.15 -21.07
N SER A 131 -11.57 38.25 -21.88
CA SER A 131 -11.99 38.01 -23.27
C SER A 131 -11.70 36.57 -23.72
N SER A 132 -12.29 36.11 -24.81
CA SER A 132 -12.08 34.74 -25.32
C SER A 132 -11.28 34.76 -26.61
N TYR A 133 -10.11 34.12 -26.63
CA TYR A 133 -9.22 34.12 -27.80
C TYR A 133 -9.19 32.73 -28.41
N VAL A 134 -9.43 32.61 -29.72
CA VAL A 134 -9.10 31.37 -30.43
C VAL A 134 -7.64 31.44 -30.83
N VAL A 135 -6.81 30.61 -30.20
CA VAL A 135 -5.36 30.59 -30.42
C VAL A 135 -4.89 29.18 -30.72
N ASN A 136 -3.89 29.08 -31.59
CA ASN A 136 -3.25 27.82 -31.86
C ASN A 136 -1.76 28.04 -32.12
N MET A 137 -0.93 27.92 -31.07
CA MET A 137 0.51 28.06 -31.25
C MET A 137 1.05 26.80 -31.94
N PRO A 138 1.50 26.88 -33.21
CA PRO A 138 1.94 25.71 -33.93
C PRO A 138 3.24 25.18 -33.33
N THR A 139 3.29 23.88 -33.10
CA THR A 139 4.54 23.11 -32.98
C THR A 139 4.89 22.56 -34.36
N THR A 140 5.17 23.42 -35.33
CA THR A 140 5.59 22.91 -36.64
C THR A 140 6.92 22.19 -36.48
N TYR A 141 6.92 20.85 -36.57
CA TYR A 141 8.13 20.07 -36.74
C TYR A 141 8.53 20.16 -38.21
N THR A 142 9.42 21.08 -38.56
CA THR A 142 9.98 21.13 -39.91
C THR A 142 11.26 20.30 -39.91
N ASN A 143 11.30 19.21 -40.65
CA ASN A 143 12.47 18.31 -40.77
C ASN A 143 12.98 17.73 -39.43
N GLY A 144 12.08 17.38 -38.52
CA GLY A 144 12.46 16.86 -37.20
C GLY A 144 12.97 17.93 -36.22
N VAL A 145 13.03 19.19 -36.64
CA VAL A 145 13.32 20.33 -35.76
C VAL A 145 12.00 20.96 -35.35
N ALA A 146 11.67 20.91 -34.05
CA ALA A 146 10.52 21.62 -33.53
C ALA A 146 10.70 23.13 -33.79
N SER A 147 9.73 23.79 -34.43
CA SER A 147 9.69 25.26 -34.53
C SER A 147 9.88 25.84 -33.13
N PRO A 148 10.63 26.93 -33.01
CA PRO A 148 11.02 27.44 -31.71
C PRO A 148 9.76 27.78 -30.91
N ALA A 149 9.71 27.29 -29.67
CA ALA A 149 8.83 27.85 -28.66
C ALA A 149 9.10 29.35 -28.55
N ILE A 150 8.14 30.13 -28.03
CA ILE A 150 8.42 31.54 -27.77
C ILE A 150 9.49 31.60 -26.68
N LYS A 151 10.69 32.02 -27.07
CA LYS A 151 11.86 32.05 -26.19
C LYS A 151 11.89 33.36 -25.42
N ILE A 152 11.90 33.29 -24.09
CA ILE A 152 12.14 34.45 -23.22
C ILE A 152 13.59 34.89 -23.40
N ALA A 153 13.80 36.19 -23.64
CA ALA A 153 15.11 36.76 -23.85
C ALA A 153 16.02 36.61 -22.63
N ASP A 154 17.32 36.52 -22.89
CA ASP A 154 18.32 36.42 -21.83
C ASP A 154 18.30 37.67 -20.94
N GLY A 155 18.53 37.48 -19.64
CA GLY A 155 18.49 38.56 -18.65
C GLY A 155 17.11 38.82 -18.02
N ILE A 156 16.01 38.36 -18.63
CA ILE A 156 14.69 38.44 -18.00
C ILE A 156 14.59 37.39 -16.89
N LYS A 157 14.36 37.86 -15.65
CA LYS A 157 14.29 37.02 -14.46
C LYS A 157 12.87 36.61 -14.07
N ARG A 158 11.85 37.34 -14.50
CA ARG A 158 10.46 37.04 -14.17
C ARG A 158 9.51 37.51 -15.26
N VAL A 159 8.52 36.67 -15.55
CA VAL A 159 7.38 37.03 -16.38
C VAL A 159 6.08 36.46 -15.83
N THR A 160 4.97 37.17 -16.05
CA THR A 160 3.63 36.73 -15.62
C THR A 160 2.67 36.71 -16.80
N VAL A 161 1.78 35.72 -16.85
CA VAL A 161 0.62 35.68 -17.75
C VAL A 161 -0.63 35.70 -16.88
N THR A 162 -1.41 36.77 -16.99
CA THR A 162 -2.59 37.01 -16.17
C THR A 162 -3.85 36.90 -17.02
N GLY A 163 -4.70 35.94 -16.69
CA GLY A 163 -5.95 35.66 -17.39
C GLY A 163 -7.15 36.49 -16.91
N MET A 164 -7.34 36.66 -15.60
CA MET A 164 -8.50 37.39 -15.01
C MET A 164 -9.84 37.17 -15.77
N GLY A 165 -10.17 35.91 -16.06
CA GLY A 165 -11.39 35.53 -16.80
C GLY A 165 -11.19 35.24 -18.30
N ALA A 166 -10.00 35.50 -18.85
CA ALA A 166 -9.65 35.15 -20.22
C ALA A 166 -9.83 33.66 -20.50
N ILE A 167 -10.35 33.35 -21.70
CA ILE A 167 -10.50 31.98 -22.20
C ILE A 167 -9.66 31.80 -23.45
N LEU A 168 -8.60 31.02 -23.38
CA LEU A 168 -7.83 30.56 -24.55
C LEU A 168 -8.48 29.30 -25.11
N LYS A 169 -9.11 29.40 -26.28
CA LYS A 169 -9.69 28.27 -27.00
C LYS A 169 -8.66 27.71 -27.97
N THR A 170 -8.35 26.41 -27.90
CA THR A 170 -7.50 25.78 -28.91
C THR A 170 -8.29 25.61 -30.20
N LYS A 171 -7.69 25.99 -31.34
CA LYS A 171 -8.31 25.75 -32.65
C LYS A 171 -8.32 24.25 -32.99
N LYS A 172 -9.33 23.86 -33.76
CA LYS A 172 -9.43 22.54 -34.40
C LYS A 172 -8.17 22.17 -35.18
N GLY A 173 -7.58 21.02 -34.84
CA GLY A 173 -6.36 20.47 -35.45
C GLY A 173 -6.54 19.85 -36.84
N ILE A 174 -7.59 20.22 -37.57
CA ILE A 174 -7.81 19.73 -38.93
C ILE A 174 -7.07 20.66 -39.90
N ALA A 175 -6.14 20.10 -40.69
CA ALA A 175 -5.51 20.83 -41.78
C ALA A 175 -6.58 21.31 -42.77
N ALA A 176 -6.28 22.37 -43.52
CA ALA A 176 -7.20 22.87 -44.55
C ALA A 176 -7.66 21.80 -45.57
N ASN A 177 -6.92 20.69 -45.71
CA ASN A 177 -7.26 19.55 -46.57
C ASN A 177 -8.09 18.45 -45.89
N GLY A 178 -8.57 18.66 -44.65
CA GLY A 178 -9.33 17.67 -43.90
C GLY A 178 -8.49 16.58 -43.22
N SER A 179 -7.17 16.55 -43.43
CA SER A 179 -6.29 15.58 -42.78
C SER A 179 -6.12 15.92 -41.29
N ILE A 180 -6.15 14.89 -40.46
CA ILE A 180 -5.74 14.98 -39.06
C ILE A 180 -4.25 15.34 -39.06
N VAL A 181 -3.93 16.52 -38.55
CA VAL A 181 -2.53 16.95 -38.42
C VAL A 181 -2.05 16.44 -37.07
N ARG A 182 -1.13 15.47 -37.06
CA ARG A 182 -0.49 14.92 -35.85
C ARG A 182 0.46 15.93 -35.15
N ASN A 183 0.18 17.22 -35.22
CA ASN A 183 1.04 18.23 -34.64
C ASN A 183 0.62 18.49 -33.19
N ASP A 184 1.61 18.58 -32.32
CA ASP A 184 1.53 18.87 -30.88
C ASP A 184 0.99 20.29 -30.57
N LEU A 185 -0.22 20.63 -31.02
CA LEU A 185 -0.79 21.97 -30.88
C LEU A 185 -0.88 22.41 -29.41
N SER A 186 -0.39 23.61 -29.09
CA SER A 186 -0.43 24.14 -27.72
C SER A 186 -1.28 25.40 -27.66
N ALA A 187 -2.10 25.56 -26.61
CA ALA A 187 -2.76 26.85 -26.35
C ALA A 187 -1.71 27.92 -25.99
N PHE A 188 -0.70 27.51 -25.21
CA PHE A 188 0.44 28.36 -24.87
C PHE A 188 1.74 27.53 -24.82
N ARG A 189 2.75 27.95 -25.58
CA ARG A 189 4.07 27.29 -25.63
C ARG A 189 5.19 28.30 -25.41
N VAL A 190 5.97 28.10 -24.35
CA VAL A 190 7.02 29.05 -23.95
C VAL A 190 8.27 28.32 -23.47
N GLU A 191 9.43 28.84 -23.87
CA GLU A 191 10.75 28.37 -23.45
C GLU A 191 11.49 29.50 -22.74
N GLY A 192 11.90 29.23 -21.51
CA GLY A 192 12.62 30.16 -20.66
C GLY A 192 14.13 30.01 -20.77
N ASN A 193 14.82 30.83 -19.97
CA ASN A 193 16.18 30.54 -19.55
C ASN A 193 16.13 29.96 -18.12
N ALA A 194 17.17 29.21 -17.73
CA ALA A 194 17.23 28.50 -16.45
C ALA A 194 17.20 29.41 -15.21
N ASP A 195 17.31 30.74 -15.38
CA ASP A 195 17.23 31.74 -14.31
C ASP A 195 15.89 32.51 -14.30
N CYS A 196 14.96 32.17 -15.20
CA CYS A 196 13.70 32.88 -15.35
C CYS A 196 12.58 32.17 -14.58
N ASP A 197 11.77 32.94 -13.85
CA ASP A 197 10.52 32.46 -13.28
C ASP A 197 9.33 32.87 -14.16
N ILE A 198 8.36 31.96 -14.32
CA ILE A 198 7.10 32.23 -15.01
C ILE A 198 5.90 31.90 -14.13
N THR A 199 4.90 32.79 -14.12
CA THR A 199 3.63 32.58 -13.43
C THR A 199 2.45 32.69 -14.39
N PHE A 200 1.57 31.68 -14.40
CA PHE A 200 0.25 31.72 -15.03
C PHE A 200 -0.79 31.88 -13.93
N ASN A 201 -1.53 33.00 -13.94
CA ASN A 201 -2.49 33.34 -12.90
C ASN A 201 -3.88 33.57 -13.50
N GLY A 202 -4.86 32.75 -13.11
CA GLY A 202 -6.24 32.94 -13.54
C GLY A 202 -6.47 32.68 -15.03
N VAL A 203 -5.62 31.86 -15.67
CA VAL A 203 -5.72 31.56 -17.11
C VAL A 203 -6.71 30.41 -17.30
N ARG A 204 -7.67 30.57 -18.20
CA ARG A 204 -8.61 29.51 -18.55
C ARG A 204 -8.31 29.02 -19.95
N ILE A 205 -8.11 27.73 -20.11
CA ILE A 205 -7.84 27.06 -21.38
C ILE A 205 -8.97 26.09 -21.64
N LEU A 206 -9.62 26.27 -22.79
CA LEU A 206 -10.72 25.43 -23.22
C LEU A 206 -10.32 24.74 -24.52
N GLY A 207 -10.14 23.44 -24.46
CA GLY A 207 -9.97 22.62 -25.64
C GLY A 207 -11.27 22.43 -26.40
N SER A 208 -11.18 21.66 -27.48
CA SER A 208 -12.29 21.41 -28.40
C SER A 208 -12.93 20.03 -28.22
N ARG A 209 -12.61 19.31 -27.13
CA ARG A 209 -13.01 17.90 -26.96
C ARG A 209 -14.49 17.68 -27.18
N ASP A 210 -15.39 18.43 -26.56
CA ASP A 210 -16.84 18.24 -26.79
C ASP A 210 -17.30 18.40 -28.24
N THR A 211 -16.60 19.21 -29.03
CA THR A 211 -16.98 19.55 -30.40
C THR A 211 -16.26 18.73 -31.47
N GLU A 212 -15.23 17.98 -31.07
CA GLU A 212 -14.38 17.20 -31.97
C GLU A 212 -14.51 15.70 -31.76
N THR A 213 -14.24 14.95 -32.83
CA THR A 213 -14.12 13.50 -32.78
C THR A 213 -12.94 13.14 -31.89
N ASP A 214 -13.16 12.20 -30.96
CA ASP A 214 -12.07 11.69 -30.13
C ASP A 214 -11.39 10.58 -30.92
N ASP A 215 -10.36 10.97 -31.66
CA ASP A 215 -9.60 10.11 -32.57
C ASP A 215 -8.40 9.49 -31.86
N TYR A 216 -8.32 8.17 -31.93
CA TYR A 216 -7.26 7.36 -31.37
C TYR A 216 -6.58 6.51 -32.46
N GLU A 217 -5.32 6.15 -32.23
CA GLU A 217 -4.61 5.13 -33.00
C GLU A 217 -4.61 3.83 -32.21
N GLN A 218 -4.81 2.70 -32.90
CA GLN A 218 -4.60 1.41 -32.27
C GLN A 218 -3.11 1.22 -31.97
N ILE A 219 -2.78 0.74 -30.77
CA ILE A 219 -1.44 0.28 -30.44
C ILE A 219 -1.40 -1.23 -30.69
N PRO A 220 -0.87 -1.69 -31.84
CA PRO A 220 -0.71 -3.12 -32.09
C PRO A 220 0.25 -3.71 -31.05
N ASN A 221 -0.05 -4.94 -30.61
CA ASN A 221 0.78 -5.72 -29.69
C ASN A 221 0.99 -5.09 -28.30
N ASN A 222 0.01 -4.35 -27.76
CA ASN A 222 0.07 -4.01 -26.34
C ASN A 222 0.08 -5.31 -25.50
N ILE A 223 1.10 -5.42 -24.65
CA ILE A 223 1.47 -6.63 -23.89
C ILE A 223 0.32 -7.10 -22.99
N TYR A 224 -0.55 -6.18 -22.58
CA TYR A 224 -1.56 -6.44 -21.56
C TYR A 224 -2.97 -6.69 -22.10
N VAL A 225 -3.35 -6.05 -23.21
CA VAL A 225 -4.68 -6.20 -23.84
C VAL A 225 -4.63 -5.94 -25.34
N PRO A 226 -5.40 -6.69 -26.17
CA PRO A 226 -5.31 -6.63 -27.62
C PRO A 226 -5.88 -5.35 -28.28
N ASN A 227 -6.73 -4.58 -27.58
CA ASN A 227 -7.40 -3.40 -28.12
C ASN A 227 -7.04 -2.13 -27.31
N SER A 228 -5.79 -1.70 -27.44
CA SER A 228 -5.28 -0.49 -26.81
C SER A 228 -5.34 0.68 -27.79
N ALA A 229 -5.79 1.83 -27.31
CA ALA A 229 -5.96 3.04 -28.10
C ALA A 229 -5.20 4.21 -27.47
N ARG A 230 -4.54 5.04 -28.30
CA ARG A 230 -3.81 6.24 -27.88
C ARG A 230 -4.30 7.46 -28.65
N THR A 231 -4.48 8.59 -27.97
CA THR A 231 -4.96 9.83 -28.62
C THR A 231 -4.00 10.27 -29.74
N VAL A 232 -4.52 10.48 -30.95
CA VAL A 232 -3.71 10.93 -32.11
C VAL A 232 -3.47 12.43 -32.09
N ASN A 233 -4.49 13.18 -31.67
CA ASN A 233 -4.40 14.62 -31.46
C ASN A 233 -3.75 14.84 -30.09
N ASN A 234 -2.48 15.24 -30.06
CA ASN A 234 -1.76 15.47 -28.82
C ASN A 234 -1.65 16.98 -28.53
N CYS A 235 -2.78 17.59 -28.20
CA CYS A 235 -2.82 19.00 -27.82
C CYS A 235 -2.27 19.23 -26.42
N PHE A 236 -1.73 20.41 -26.17
CA PHE A 236 -1.26 20.85 -24.85
C PHE A 236 -2.04 22.09 -24.43
N GLY A 237 -2.46 22.16 -23.18
CA GLY A 237 -2.92 23.43 -22.61
C GLY A 237 -1.72 24.36 -22.46
N LEU A 238 -0.81 23.99 -21.55
CA LEU A 238 0.45 24.67 -21.31
C LEU A 238 1.63 23.74 -21.64
N GLN A 239 2.51 24.16 -22.54
CA GLN A 239 3.78 23.49 -22.82
C GLN A 239 4.94 24.42 -22.45
N ILE A 240 5.68 24.06 -21.40
CA ILE A 240 6.64 24.95 -20.73
C ILE A 240 8.01 24.28 -20.70
N LYS A 241 9.07 25.02 -21.05
CA LYS A 241 10.43 24.46 -21.08
C LYS A 241 11.49 25.39 -20.49
N GLY A 242 12.43 24.86 -19.72
CA GLY A 242 13.69 25.54 -19.39
C GLY A 242 13.57 26.76 -18.48
N PHE A 243 12.69 26.76 -17.48
CA PHE A 243 12.54 27.82 -16.49
C PHE A 243 13.19 27.44 -15.15
N ASN A 244 13.51 28.42 -14.30
CA ASN A 244 13.81 28.16 -12.90
C ASN A 244 12.54 27.68 -12.19
N THR A 245 11.58 28.59 -11.97
CA THR A 245 10.28 28.28 -11.38
C THR A 245 9.15 28.49 -12.37
N VAL A 246 8.26 27.51 -12.47
CA VAL A 246 6.98 27.61 -13.15
C VAL A 246 5.87 27.56 -12.11
N THR A 247 4.99 28.55 -12.06
CA THR A 247 3.80 28.55 -11.21
C THR A 247 2.55 28.64 -12.06
N VAL A 248 1.62 27.70 -11.88
CA VAL A 248 0.27 27.75 -12.45
C VAL A 248 -0.69 27.85 -11.27
N TYR A 249 -1.42 28.95 -11.19
CA TYR A 249 -2.25 29.28 -10.03
C TYR A 249 -3.65 29.69 -10.48
N ALA A 250 -4.67 29.20 -9.74
CA ALA A 250 -6.08 29.58 -9.93
C ALA A 250 -6.55 29.48 -11.39
N SER A 251 -6.04 28.50 -12.13
CA SER A 251 -6.24 28.37 -13.58
C SER A 251 -7.17 27.20 -13.90
N GLU A 252 -7.84 27.27 -15.06
CA GLU A 252 -8.71 26.20 -15.54
C GLU A 252 -8.15 25.61 -16.83
N VAL A 253 -8.14 24.28 -16.96
CA VAL A 253 -7.79 23.62 -18.23
C VAL A 253 -8.78 22.50 -18.51
N LYS A 254 -9.60 22.63 -19.56
CA LYS A 254 -10.72 21.73 -19.80
C LYS A 254 -10.78 21.20 -21.22
N LYS A 255 -11.34 20.00 -21.42
CA LYS A 255 -11.78 19.49 -22.72
C LYS A 255 -10.66 19.40 -23.77
N LEU A 256 -9.48 18.92 -23.39
CA LEU A 256 -8.34 18.80 -24.31
C LEU A 256 -8.18 17.36 -24.82
N HIS A 257 -7.96 17.22 -26.12
CA HIS A 257 -7.41 16.00 -26.70
C HIS A 257 -5.90 15.98 -26.47
N GLY A 258 -5.41 15.63 -25.28
CA GLY A 258 -3.98 15.60 -24.98
C GLY A 258 -3.68 15.95 -23.53
N ARG A 259 -2.67 16.79 -23.28
CA ARG A 259 -2.16 17.10 -21.93
C ARG A 259 -2.61 18.47 -21.46
N ALA A 260 -2.95 18.61 -20.18
CA ALA A 260 -3.33 19.91 -19.64
C ALA A 260 -2.09 20.79 -19.40
N ILE A 261 -1.11 20.28 -18.64
CA ILE A 261 0.13 20.97 -18.31
C ILE A 261 1.31 20.02 -18.55
N PHE A 262 2.28 20.45 -19.35
CA PHE A 262 3.52 19.74 -19.61
C PHE A 262 4.73 20.64 -19.33
N ALA A 263 5.64 20.21 -18.46
CA ALA A 263 6.87 20.93 -18.15
C ALA A 263 8.14 20.08 -18.35
N ASP A 264 9.08 20.61 -19.12
CA ASP A 264 10.39 20.00 -19.38
C ASP A 264 11.54 20.92 -18.94
N GLY A 265 12.37 20.45 -18.02
CA GLY A 265 13.56 21.18 -17.60
C GLY A 265 13.30 22.38 -16.70
N ALA A 266 12.17 22.40 -15.98
CA ALA A 266 11.94 23.38 -14.93
C ALA A 266 12.70 22.97 -13.65
N ALA A 267 13.41 23.87 -12.97
CA ALA A 267 13.94 23.52 -11.64
C ALA A 267 12.78 23.18 -10.66
N MET A 268 11.65 23.89 -10.80
CA MET A 268 10.45 23.64 -10.02
C MET A 268 9.18 23.98 -10.80
N LEU A 269 8.20 23.07 -10.81
CA LEU A 269 6.83 23.31 -11.25
C LEU A 269 5.89 23.29 -10.04
N ARG A 270 5.07 24.35 -9.92
CA ARG A 270 4.00 24.50 -8.92
C ARG A 270 2.66 24.60 -9.63
N VAL A 271 1.70 23.77 -9.24
CA VAL A 271 0.31 23.84 -9.76
C VAL A 271 -0.64 23.89 -8.57
N TYR A 272 -1.33 25.02 -8.40
CA TYR A 272 -2.11 25.32 -7.20
C TYR A 272 -3.51 25.81 -7.54
N ASN A 273 -4.50 25.29 -6.80
CA ASN A 273 -5.90 25.75 -6.87
C ASN A 273 -6.44 25.78 -8.31
N CYS A 274 -6.02 24.83 -9.15
CA CYS A 274 -6.47 24.73 -10.54
C CYS A 274 -7.63 23.73 -10.69
N ASP A 275 -8.46 23.94 -11.71
CA ASP A 275 -9.53 23.01 -12.11
C ASP A 275 -9.20 22.42 -13.49
N ILE A 276 -8.79 21.15 -13.51
CA ILE A 276 -8.35 20.41 -14.69
C ILE A 276 -9.38 19.31 -14.97
N ASP A 277 -10.08 19.38 -16.09
CA ASP A 277 -11.21 18.49 -16.35
C ASP A 277 -11.29 18.00 -17.80
N ASP A 278 -11.75 16.77 -17.99
CA ASP A 278 -12.05 16.20 -19.31
C ASP A 278 -10.84 16.23 -20.28
N ILE A 279 -9.73 15.66 -19.82
CA ILE A 279 -8.46 15.63 -20.55
C ILE A 279 -8.24 14.22 -21.08
N SER A 280 -8.02 14.04 -22.39
CA SER A 280 -7.95 12.69 -22.97
C SER A 280 -6.66 11.92 -22.64
N ARG A 281 -5.60 12.58 -22.13
CA ARG A 281 -4.31 11.96 -21.80
C ARG A 281 -3.87 12.19 -20.35
N THR A 282 -3.15 13.28 -20.05
CA THR A 282 -2.52 13.51 -18.74
C THR A 282 -2.88 14.91 -18.25
N ALA A 283 -3.29 15.05 -16.98
CA ALA A 283 -3.54 16.38 -16.43
C ALA A 283 -2.23 17.16 -16.22
N ILE A 284 -1.29 16.63 -15.43
CA ILE A 284 0.00 17.27 -15.16
C ILE A 284 1.12 16.28 -15.44
N GLU A 285 2.02 16.63 -16.36
CA GLU A 285 3.14 15.77 -16.78
C GLU A 285 4.46 16.54 -16.73
N THR A 286 5.52 15.90 -16.24
CA THR A 286 6.88 16.43 -16.37
C THR A 286 7.86 15.41 -16.90
N THR A 287 8.97 15.89 -17.46
CA THR A 287 10.13 15.06 -17.82
C THR A 287 11.08 14.86 -16.63
N SER A 288 12.10 14.03 -16.80
CA SER A 288 13.19 13.84 -15.83
C SER A 288 14.09 15.07 -15.68
N ASN A 289 14.01 16.03 -16.60
CA ASN A 289 14.73 17.29 -16.50
C ASN A 289 14.08 18.23 -15.47
N THR A 290 12.79 18.06 -15.19
CA THR A 290 12.09 18.87 -14.19
C THR A 290 12.41 18.36 -12.79
N LYS A 291 13.03 19.19 -11.93
CA LYS A 291 13.61 18.69 -10.66
C LYS A 291 12.60 18.51 -9.54
N THR A 292 11.69 19.47 -9.40
CA THR A 292 10.67 19.45 -8.36
C THR A 292 9.28 19.69 -8.96
N LEU A 293 8.30 18.88 -8.57
CA LEU A 293 6.88 19.10 -8.84
C LEU A 293 6.12 19.24 -7.52
N ILE A 294 5.34 20.31 -7.38
CA ILE A 294 4.43 20.52 -6.26
C ILE A 294 3.03 20.76 -6.82
N THR A 295 2.07 19.96 -6.38
CA THR A 295 0.64 20.11 -6.74
C THR A 295 -0.19 20.18 -5.48
N MET A 296 -0.99 21.24 -5.33
CA MET A 296 -1.77 21.46 -4.10
C MET A 296 -3.13 22.09 -4.36
N GLY A 297 -4.17 21.58 -3.68
CA GLY A 297 -5.51 22.18 -3.71
C GLY A 297 -6.20 22.14 -5.08
N ASN A 298 -5.75 21.28 -6.00
CA ASN A 298 -6.33 21.20 -7.34
C ASN A 298 -7.54 20.27 -7.37
N ARG A 299 -8.45 20.54 -8.29
CA ARG A 299 -9.52 19.63 -8.72
C ARG A 299 -9.14 19.04 -10.07
N ILE A 300 -8.93 17.72 -10.13
CA ILE A 300 -8.47 17.01 -11.32
C ILE A 300 -9.49 15.92 -11.64
N THR A 301 -10.27 16.09 -12.71
CA THR A 301 -11.42 15.24 -12.99
C THR A 301 -11.46 14.71 -14.43
N ASN A 302 -12.00 13.50 -14.61
CA ASN A 302 -12.29 12.89 -15.90
C ASN A 302 -11.09 12.80 -16.86
N ILE A 303 -9.99 12.21 -16.38
CA ILE A 303 -8.74 12.11 -17.14
C ILE A 303 -8.64 10.75 -17.83
N GLY A 304 -8.38 10.75 -19.14
CA GLY A 304 -8.18 9.57 -19.96
C GLY A 304 -9.45 8.75 -20.23
N ILE A 305 -10.64 9.29 -19.96
CA ILE A 305 -11.90 8.55 -20.12
C ILE A 305 -12.33 8.57 -21.59
N LEU A 306 -12.47 7.40 -22.23
CA LEU A 306 -13.06 7.31 -23.57
C LEU A 306 -14.49 7.87 -23.58
N LYS A 307 -14.83 8.68 -24.59
CA LYS A 307 -16.20 9.14 -24.82
C LYS A 307 -17.16 7.96 -25.10
N PRO A 308 -18.50 8.17 -25.00
CA PRO A 308 -19.45 7.13 -25.37
C PRO A 308 -19.29 6.69 -26.83
N GLU A 309 -18.91 7.62 -27.71
CA GLU A 309 -18.54 7.39 -29.09
C GLU A 309 -17.15 7.98 -29.34
N PHE A 310 -16.27 7.21 -29.96
CA PHE A 310 -14.90 7.59 -30.30
C PHE A 310 -14.49 6.91 -31.60
N TYR A 311 -13.34 7.26 -32.14
CA TYR A 311 -12.82 6.70 -33.37
C TYR A 311 -11.46 6.07 -33.12
N VAL A 312 -11.20 4.91 -33.68
CA VAL A 312 -9.87 4.29 -33.70
C VAL A 312 -9.49 4.02 -35.14
N ASP A 313 -8.37 4.57 -35.58
CA ASP A 313 -7.89 4.48 -36.97
C ASP A 313 -8.98 4.87 -37.99
N GLY A 314 -9.75 5.91 -37.66
CA GLY A 314 -10.85 6.44 -38.48
C GLY A 314 -12.15 5.63 -38.44
N VAL A 315 -12.19 4.50 -37.73
CA VAL A 315 -13.40 3.69 -37.55
C VAL A 315 -14.13 4.10 -36.27
N LYS A 316 -15.43 4.36 -36.36
CA LYS A 316 -16.26 4.73 -35.21
C LYS A 316 -16.56 3.52 -34.32
N TYR A 317 -16.34 3.67 -33.02
CA TYR A 317 -16.68 2.70 -31.98
C TYR A 317 -17.58 3.33 -30.93
N LYS A 318 -18.32 2.47 -30.23
CA LYS A 318 -19.07 2.82 -29.03
C LYS A 318 -18.45 2.14 -27.83
N PHE A 319 -18.40 2.84 -26.71
CA PHE A 319 -17.85 2.29 -25.48
C PHE A 319 -18.65 1.07 -24.98
N ASP A 320 -19.97 1.18 -25.07
CA ASP A 320 -20.94 0.11 -24.84
C ASP A 320 -21.50 -0.33 -26.19
N ASN A 321 -21.55 -1.63 -26.45
CA ASN A 321 -22.06 -2.22 -27.70
C ASN A 321 -21.21 -1.94 -28.94
N ASP A 322 -19.89 -2.20 -28.85
CA ASP A 322 -19.05 -2.31 -30.05
C ASP A 322 -19.62 -3.40 -30.97
N PRO A 323 -19.98 -3.10 -32.24
CA PRO A 323 -20.48 -4.09 -33.19
C PRO A 323 -19.55 -5.29 -33.41
N SER A 324 -18.25 -5.12 -33.17
CA SER A 324 -17.25 -6.19 -33.27
C SER A 324 -17.13 -7.03 -32.00
N GLY A 325 -17.82 -6.67 -30.92
CA GLY A 325 -17.68 -7.26 -29.59
C GLY A 325 -16.37 -6.90 -28.89
N LYS A 326 -15.53 -6.04 -29.48
CA LYS A 326 -14.26 -5.62 -28.88
C LYS A 326 -14.49 -4.65 -27.71
N VAL A 327 -13.69 -4.82 -26.66
CA VAL A 327 -13.59 -3.90 -25.54
C VAL A 327 -12.34 -3.06 -25.72
N TRP A 328 -12.49 -1.73 -25.77
CA TRP A 328 -11.38 -0.79 -25.94
C TRP A 328 -10.85 -0.25 -24.61
N PHE A 329 -9.56 0.02 -24.60
CA PHE A 329 -8.79 0.54 -23.47
C PHE A 329 -7.93 1.71 -23.91
N THR A 330 -7.78 2.74 -23.07
CA THR A 330 -6.72 3.75 -23.30
C THR A 330 -5.40 3.29 -22.69
N ASP A 331 -4.27 3.66 -23.27
CA ASP A 331 -2.95 3.37 -22.69
C ASP A 331 -2.49 4.40 -21.65
N ILE A 332 -3.18 5.53 -21.59
CA ILE A 332 -2.87 6.74 -20.84
C ILE A 332 -4.11 7.26 -20.12
N GLY A 333 -3.92 8.14 -19.14
CA GLY A 333 -5.01 8.67 -18.33
C GLY A 333 -4.56 9.10 -16.94
N ASP A 334 -3.40 9.75 -16.83
CA ASP A 334 -2.75 10.00 -15.54
C ASP A 334 -3.14 11.39 -14.98
N GLY A 335 -3.39 11.47 -13.68
CA GLY A 335 -3.67 12.73 -12.99
C GLY A 335 -2.40 13.59 -12.90
N VAL A 336 -1.46 13.15 -12.09
CA VAL A 336 -0.13 13.78 -11.95
C VAL A 336 0.96 12.73 -12.21
N TYR A 337 1.81 12.99 -13.21
CA TYR A 337 2.91 12.12 -13.63
C TYR A 337 4.25 12.87 -13.57
N HIS A 338 5.17 12.42 -12.71
CA HIS A 338 6.48 13.03 -12.52
C HIS A 338 7.60 12.02 -12.73
N LEU A 339 8.62 12.44 -13.49
CA LEU A 339 9.82 11.65 -13.79
C LEU A 339 11.08 12.18 -13.07
N GLY A 340 10.95 13.23 -12.24
CA GLY A 340 12.05 13.93 -11.59
C GLY A 340 12.29 13.52 -10.14
N PRO A 341 13.34 14.11 -9.50
CA PRO A 341 13.76 13.77 -8.14
C PRO A 341 12.76 14.11 -7.01
N THR A 342 11.92 15.13 -7.12
CA THR A 342 11.08 15.53 -5.97
C THR A 342 9.64 15.77 -6.40
N MET A 343 8.70 15.02 -5.83
CA MET A 343 7.28 15.16 -6.08
C MET A 343 6.50 15.37 -4.77
N GLN A 344 5.63 16.37 -4.76
CA GLN A 344 4.68 16.63 -3.67
C GLN A 344 3.27 16.79 -4.25
N VAL A 345 2.33 15.98 -3.78
CA VAL A 345 0.92 16.01 -4.18
C VAL A 345 0.07 16.06 -2.91
N ILE A 346 -0.46 17.25 -2.59
CA ILE A 346 -1.03 17.53 -1.27
C ILE A 346 -2.44 18.13 -1.40
N GLY A 347 -3.43 17.56 -0.71
CA GLY A 347 -4.75 18.20 -0.60
C GLY A 347 -5.49 18.38 -1.93
N ASN A 348 -5.25 17.50 -2.93
CA ASN A 348 -5.93 17.55 -4.22
C ASN A 348 -7.17 16.64 -4.22
N TYR A 349 -8.16 17.00 -5.04
CA TYR A 349 -9.32 16.17 -5.33
C TYR A 349 -9.20 15.56 -6.73
N PHE A 350 -9.14 14.23 -6.80
CA PHE A 350 -9.10 13.45 -8.02
C PHE A 350 -10.44 12.73 -8.19
N LEU A 351 -11.07 12.87 -9.36
CA LEU A 351 -12.29 12.13 -9.70
C LEU A 351 -12.16 11.50 -11.08
N ASN A 352 -12.37 10.19 -11.17
CA ASN A 352 -12.42 9.44 -12.43
C ASN A 352 -11.13 9.55 -13.24
N ILE A 353 -10.01 9.19 -12.61
CA ILE A 353 -8.72 9.10 -13.29
C ILE A 353 -8.55 7.70 -13.88
N ASN A 354 -8.41 7.60 -15.20
CA ASN A 354 -8.47 6.31 -15.88
C ASN A 354 -7.28 5.40 -15.59
N ARG A 355 -6.05 5.92 -15.54
CA ARG A 355 -4.86 5.11 -15.31
C ARG A 355 -4.35 5.26 -13.87
N ILE A 356 -3.58 6.31 -13.58
CA ILE A 356 -3.00 6.55 -12.26
C ILE A 356 -3.27 8.00 -11.79
N SER A 357 -3.77 8.19 -10.57
CA SER A 357 -4.00 9.55 -10.06
C SER A 357 -2.70 10.27 -9.69
N ILE A 358 -1.80 9.57 -9.01
CA ILE A 358 -0.48 10.07 -8.59
C ILE A 358 0.58 9.06 -9.02
N CYS A 359 1.46 9.43 -9.94
CA CYS A 359 2.52 8.56 -10.46
C CYS A 359 3.89 9.25 -10.33
N ALA A 360 4.79 8.64 -9.56
CA ALA A 360 6.21 8.94 -9.59
C ALA A 360 6.89 7.80 -10.32
N ASP A 361 7.55 8.05 -11.46
CA ASP A 361 8.21 7.02 -12.28
C ASP A 361 9.62 7.48 -12.65
N THR A 362 10.62 7.19 -11.82
CA THR A 362 11.97 7.66 -12.12
C THR A 362 12.79 6.62 -12.85
N LYS A 363 12.80 6.74 -14.17
CA LYS A 363 13.56 5.87 -15.08
C LYS A 363 15.08 6.00 -14.94
N ASP A 364 15.57 7.19 -14.61
CA ASP A 364 16.99 7.41 -14.37
C ASP A 364 17.37 6.99 -12.95
N LEU A 365 17.95 5.80 -12.81
CA LEU A 365 18.37 5.22 -11.54
C LEU A 365 19.42 6.03 -10.78
N ALA A 366 20.11 6.98 -11.44
CA ALA A 366 21.04 7.89 -10.78
C ALA A 366 20.34 8.98 -9.94
N VAL A 367 19.05 9.23 -10.18
CA VAL A 367 18.31 10.32 -9.55
C VAL A 367 17.52 9.83 -8.34
N ASN A 368 17.95 10.13 -7.12
CA ASN A 368 17.16 9.77 -5.93
C ASN A 368 15.83 10.51 -5.93
N THR A 369 14.73 9.74 -6.01
CA THR A 369 13.39 10.31 -6.09
C THR A 369 12.66 10.22 -4.76
N TYR A 370 12.11 11.34 -4.33
CA TYR A 370 11.30 11.49 -3.13
C TYR A 370 9.86 11.87 -3.51
N LEU A 371 8.90 11.08 -3.02
CA LEU A 371 7.48 11.35 -3.18
C LEU A 371 6.83 11.65 -1.83
N LEU A 372 6.08 12.73 -1.75
CA LEU A 372 5.10 13.00 -0.70
C LEU A 372 3.70 13.05 -1.32
N GLY A 373 2.83 12.12 -0.92
CA GLY A 373 1.40 12.12 -1.28
C GLY A 373 0.55 12.23 -0.03
N SER A 374 -0.02 13.41 0.24
CA SER A 374 -0.69 13.70 1.52
C SER A 374 -2.09 14.28 1.34
N ASP A 375 -3.04 13.88 2.19
CA ASP A 375 -4.35 14.54 2.35
C ASP A 375 -5.17 14.63 1.04
N ASN A 376 -4.93 13.74 0.07
CA ASN A 376 -5.68 13.75 -1.20
C ASN A 376 -6.97 12.93 -1.07
N ILE A 377 -7.99 13.33 -1.82
CA ILE A 377 -9.22 12.55 -2.01
C ILE A 377 -9.22 12.04 -3.44
N ILE A 378 -9.30 10.72 -3.63
CA ILE A 378 -9.24 10.06 -4.92
C ILE A 378 -10.48 9.18 -5.08
N GLU A 379 -11.34 9.53 -6.04
CA GLU A 379 -12.60 8.82 -6.28
C GLU A 379 -12.63 8.23 -7.68
N HIS A 380 -13.09 6.99 -7.77
CA HIS A 380 -13.29 6.25 -9.01
C HIS A 380 -14.76 5.89 -9.13
N ASP A 381 -15.51 6.74 -9.81
CA ASP A 381 -16.96 6.69 -9.96
C ASP A 381 -17.37 6.88 -11.42
N HIS A 382 -16.84 6.03 -12.29
CA HIS A 382 -17.20 6.02 -13.69
C HIS A 382 -17.02 4.65 -14.34
N LEU A 383 -18.06 4.17 -15.03
CA LEU A 383 -18.07 2.85 -15.67
C LEU A 383 -17.08 2.75 -16.84
N ARG A 384 -16.64 3.88 -17.40
CA ARG A 384 -15.70 3.91 -18.55
C ARG A 384 -14.22 4.00 -18.19
N LEU A 385 -13.85 3.74 -16.93
CA LEU A 385 -12.45 3.70 -16.49
C LEU A 385 -11.76 2.40 -16.93
N ARG A 386 -11.46 2.29 -18.23
CA ARG A 386 -10.75 1.17 -18.87
C ARG A 386 -9.38 1.63 -19.37
N CYS A 387 -8.32 1.15 -18.72
CA CYS A 387 -6.94 1.36 -19.14
C CYS A 387 -6.28 0.02 -19.50
N SER A 388 -5.39 0.03 -20.49
CA SER A 388 -4.60 -1.13 -20.91
C SER A 388 -3.34 -1.30 -20.07
N ASN A 389 -3.03 -0.36 -19.19
CA ASN A 389 -1.96 -0.45 -18.22
C ASN A 389 -2.56 -0.69 -16.83
N PRO A 390 -1.77 -1.29 -15.91
CA PRO A 390 -2.13 -1.37 -14.51
C PRO A 390 -2.64 -0.02 -13.98
N GLN A 391 -3.73 -0.07 -13.24
CA GLN A 391 -4.42 1.12 -12.75
C GLN A 391 -4.16 1.30 -11.26
N ALA A 392 -3.93 2.54 -10.82
CA ALA A 392 -3.78 2.82 -9.39
C ALA A 392 -4.37 4.17 -8.96
N SER A 393 -4.67 4.32 -7.68
CA SER A 393 -4.80 5.67 -7.13
C SER A 393 -3.41 6.31 -7.00
N ILE A 394 -2.45 5.58 -6.42
CA ILE A 394 -1.07 6.03 -6.22
C ILE A 394 -0.12 4.94 -6.68
N TRP A 395 0.78 5.28 -7.61
CA TRP A 395 1.79 4.40 -8.18
C TRP A 395 3.19 4.96 -7.93
N ILE A 396 3.98 4.23 -7.15
CA ILE A 396 5.34 4.59 -6.79
C ILE A 396 6.27 3.68 -7.59
N GLU A 397 6.79 4.18 -8.71
CA GLU A 397 7.68 3.43 -9.59
C GLU A 397 9.11 3.95 -9.53
N ASN A 398 10.02 3.07 -9.09
CA ASN A 398 11.44 3.40 -9.00
C ASN A 398 11.71 4.68 -8.19
N ALA A 399 10.88 5.02 -7.19
CA ALA A 399 11.21 6.06 -6.23
C ALA A 399 12.25 5.53 -5.22
N HIS A 400 13.11 6.41 -4.70
CA HIS A 400 14.05 6.05 -3.63
C HIS A 400 13.38 6.13 -2.27
N SER A 401 12.51 7.11 -2.05
CA SER A 401 11.69 7.18 -0.85
C SER A 401 10.30 7.74 -1.15
N ALA A 402 9.32 7.32 -0.37
CA ALA A 402 7.95 7.78 -0.49
C ALA A 402 7.28 7.84 0.88
N ASN A 403 6.52 8.92 1.12
CA ASN A 403 5.63 9.06 2.26
C ASN A 403 4.21 9.31 1.75
N ILE A 404 3.34 8.32 1.89
CA ILE A 404 1.94 8.36 1.48
C ILE A 404 1.08 8.37 2.73
N ASN A 405 0.45 9.51 3.04
CA ASN A 405 -0.32 9.61 4.27
C ASN A 405 -1.63 10.38 4.17
N ASN A 406 -2.59 10.04 5.05
CA ASN A 406 -3.88 10.71 5.19
C ASN A 406 -4.73 10.80 3.90
N ASN A 407 -4.48 9.95 2.90
CA ASN A 407 -5.26 9.96 1.66
C ASN A 407 -6.54 9.14 1.81
N THR A 408 -7.62 9.59 1.19
CA THR A 408 -8.88 8.84 1.07
C THR A 408 -9.08 8.39 -0.37
N MET A 409 -9.21 7.08 -0.59
CA MET A 409 -9.42 6.47 -1.90
C MET A 409 -10.75 5.73 -1.92
N ARG A 410 -11.61 6.01 -2.90
CA ARG A 410 -12.93 5.37 -3.01
C ARG A 410 -13.13 4.79 -4.40
N TYR A 411 -13.45 3.50 -4.43
CA TYR A 411 -13.80 2.76 -5.64
C TYR A 411 -15.31 2.51 -5.62
N ILE A 412 -16.06 3.41 -6.26
CA ILE A 412 -17.52 3.46 -6.21
C ILE A 412 -18.05 2.64 -7.38
N ASN A 413 -17.93 3.16 -8.61
CA ASN A 413 -18.35 2.51 -9.84
C ASN A 413 -17.16 2.45 -10.79
N ARG A 414 -16.55 1.27 -10.96
CA ARG A 414 -15.45 1.09 -11.91
C ARG A 414 -15.47 -0.30 -12.50
N ALA A 415 -15.77 -0.37 -13.80
CA ALA A 415 -15.77 -1.60 -14.57
C ALA A 415 -14.38 -1.84 -15.17
N VAL A 416 -13.40 -2.20 -14.32
CA VAL A 416 -12.07 -2.55 -14.83
C VAL A 416 -12.10 -3.74 -15.79
N SER A 417 -11.09 -3.79 -16.66
CA SER A 417 -10.81 -4.93 -17.52
C SER A 417 -10.69 -6.20 -16.67
N GLU A 418 -11.06 -7.34 -17.24
CA GLU A 418 -10.95 -8.65 -16.57
C GLU A 418 -9.51 -9.14 -16.48
N THR A 419 -8.59 -8.46 -17.15
CA THR A 419 -7.22 -8.93 -17.34
C THR A 419 -6.19 -8.27 -16.43
N LEU A 420 -6.47 -7.07 -15.90
CA LEU A 420 -5.48 -6.32 -15.12
C LEU A 420 -5.92 -6.08 -13.69
N ALA A 421 -4.93 -6.13 -12.80
CA ALA A 421 -5.11 -5.76 -11.41
C ALA A 421 -5.18 -4.24 -11.25
N GLY A 422 -6.09 -3.80 -10.37
CA GLY A 422 -6.19 -2.42 -9.91
C GLY A 422 -5.61 -2.30 -8.51
N TYR A 423 -5.02 -1.15 -8.18
CA TYR A 423 -4.37 -0.92 -6.90
C TYR A 423 -4.85 0.38 -6.26
N ALA A 424 -4.96 0.45 -4.93
CA ALA A 424 -5.09 1.74 -4.26
C ALA A 424 -3.71 2.40 -4.18
N VAL A 425 -2.77 1.76 -3.48
CA VAL A 425 -1.37 2.17 -3.44
C VAL A 425 -0.51 1.01 -3.91
N VAL A 426 0.39 1.27 -4.85
CA VAL A 426 1.40 0.30 -5.26
C VAL A 426 2.79 0.87 -5.13
N CYS A 427 3.65 0.07 -4.51
CA CYS A 427 5.08 0.31 -4.39
C CYS A 427 5.80 -0.64 -5.34
N ALA A 428 6.23 -0.15 -6.50
CA ALA A 428 6.90 -0.92 -7.53
C ALA A 428 8.34 -0.42 -7.75
N VAL A 429 9.35 -1.21 -7.42
CA VAL A 429 10.74 -0.87 -7.73
C VAL A 429 11.31 -1.96 -8.61
N THR A 430 11.78 -1.62 -9.80
CA THR A 430 12.36 -2.62 -10.70
C THR A 430 13.87 -2.67 -10.57
N LYS A 431 14.54 -1.52 -10.40
CA LYS A 431 16.01 -1.46 -10.52
C LYS A 431 16.74 -0.64 -9.49
N ARG A 432 16.09 -0.14 -8.43
CA ARG A 432 16.76 0.58 -7.33
C ARG A 432 17.10 -0.33 -6.15
N LEU A 433 18.00 0.16 -5.31
CA LEU A 433 18.38 -0.42 -4.01
C LEU A 433 17.97 0.56 -2.90
N ASN A 434 17.80 0.04 -1.69
CA ASN A 434 17.53 0.81 -0.47
C ASN A 434 16.37 1.80 -0.65
N CYS A 435 15.20 1.30 -1.07
CA CYS A 435 14.02 2.14 -1.23
C CYS A 435 13.17 2.09 0.03
N ASP A 436 12.87 3.25 0.60
CA ASP A 436 12.17 3.35 1.88
C ASP A 436 10.81 4.03 1.73
N PHE A 437 9.75 3.23 1.87
CA PHE A 437 8.37 3.67 1.68
C PHE A 437 7.59 3.58 2.98
N THR A 438 6.94 4.67 3.35
CA THR A 438 6.00 4.73 4.48
C THR A 438 4.61 5.05 3.95
N ILE A 439 3.64 4.18 4.22
CA ILE A 439 2.25 4.28 3.84
C ILE A 439 1.44 4.27 5.13
N GLN A 440 0.86 5.41 5.53
CA GLN A 440 0.23 5.52 6.85
C GLN A 440 -1.07 6.30 6.86
N ASN A 441 -2.00 5.95 7.75
CA ASN A 441 -3.25 6.70 7.96
C ASN A 441 -4.11 6.90 6.69
N ASN A 442 -3.95 6.05 5.68
CA ASN A 442 -4.77 6.13 4.46
C ASN A 442 -6.04 5.31 4.64
N SER A 443 -7.12 5.72 3.97
CA SER A 443 -8.38 4.98 3.92
C SER A 443 -8.72 4.58 2.49
N VAL A 444 -9.02 3.30 2.28
CA VAL A 444 -9.41 2.73 0.98
C VAL A 444 -10.78 2.08 1.13
N PHE A 445 -11.74 2.55 0.33
CA PHE A 445 -13.09 2.02 0.31
C PHE A 445 -13.42 1.43 -1.05
N SER A 446 -14.05 0.25 -1.07
CA SER A 446 -14.49 -0.40 -2.30
C SER A 446 -15.94 -0.88 -2.16
N ALA A 447 -16.87 -0.25 -2.87
CA ALA A 447 -18.30 -0.56 -2.79
C ALA A 447 -18.72 -1.57 -3.89
N ASN A 448 -18.82 -1.08 -5.13
CA ASN A 448 -19.28 -1.86 -6.29
C ASN A 448 -18.16 -2.16 -7.28
N TYR A 449 -16.89 -1.95 -6.91
CA TYR A 449 -15.79 -2.38 -7.75
C TYR A 449 -15.84 -3.91 -7.92
N ASN A 450 -16.22 -4.34 -9.11
CA ASN A 450 -16.92 -5.61 -9.28
C ASN A 450 -16.02 -6.79 -9.71
N LYS A 451 -14.73 -6.82 -9.36
CA LYS A 451 -13.82 -7.88 -9.88
C LYS A 451 -12.75 -8.32 -8.90
N ASN A 452 -12.37 -9.61 -9.00
CA ASN A 452 -11.38 -10.37 -8.21
C ASN A 452 -9.93 -9.82 -8.29
N THR A 453 -9.71 -8.55 -8.61
CA THR A 453 -8.36 -8.04 -8.94
C THR A 453 -7.99 -6.70 -8.28
N LEU A 454 -8.90 -6.05 -7.52
CA LEU A 454 -8.55 -4.84 -6.76
C LEU A 454 -7.74 -5.20 -5.51
N VAL A 455 -6.59 -4.56 -5.36
CA VAL A 455 -5.77 -4.64 -4.16
C VAL A 455 -5.74 -3.28 -3.47
N GLY A 456 -5.84 -3.26 -2.14
CA GLY A 456 -5.64 -2.04 -1.36
C GLY A 456 -4.18 -1.56 -1.44
N TYR A 457 -3.28 -2.26 -0.75
CA TYR A 457 -1.87 -1.94 -0.68
C TYR A 457 -1.05 -3.04 -1.34
N ASN A 458 -0.28 -2.72 -2.38
CA ASN A 458 0.57 -3.68 -3.07
C ASN A 458 2.05 -3.30 -2.99
N THR A 459 2.88 -4.32 -2.84
CA THR A 459 4.34 -4.20 -2.87
C THR A 459 4.91 -5.15 -3.93
N ILE A 460 5.67 -4.59 -4.88
CA ILE A 460 6.21 -5.29 -6.04
C ILE A 460 7.69 -4.92 -6.22
N ASN A 461 8.55 -5.92 -6.29
CA ASN A 461 9.99 -5.81 -6.59
C ASN A 461 10.84 -4.79 -5.75
N ASN A 462 10.32 -4.27 -4.63
CA ASN A 462 11.01 -3.38 -3.68
C ASN A 462 12.26 -3.93 -2.97
N SER A 463 13.32 -3.12 -2.98
CA SER A 463 14.46 -3.23 -2.08
C SER A 463 14.31 -2.26 -0.90
N GLY A 464 14.98 -2.48 0.24
CA GLY A 464 14.91 -1.56 1.38
C GLY A 464 13.70 -1.84 2.28
N SER A 465 13.00 -0.81 2.75
CA SER A 465 11.90 -0.96 3.72
C SER A 465 10.56 -0.51 3.16
N VAL A 466 9.51 -1.31 3.37
CA VAL A 466 8.12 -0.86 3.19
C VAL A 466 7.36 -0.99 4.49
N ILE A 467 6.82 0.14 4.96
CA ILE A 467 6.07 0.25 6.21
C ILE A 467 4.64 0.68 5.89
N VAL A 468 3.68 -0.19 6.15
CA VAL A 468 2.24 0.05 5.99
C VAL A 468 1.63 0.10 7.39
N LYS A 469 1.27 1.27 7.91
CA LYS A 469 0.78 1.40 9.29
C LYS A 469 -0.47 2.25 9.48
N ASN A 470 -1.34 1.88 10.41
CA ASN A 470 -2.55 2.62 10.75
C ASN A 470 -3.46 2.92 9.53
N ASN A 471 -3.44 2.04 8.52
CA ASN A 471 -4.30 2.22 7.34
C ASN A 471 -5.63 1.47 7.51
N TRP A 472 -6.64 1.92 6.77
CA TRP A 472 -7.94 1.27 6.70
C TRP A 472 -8.24 0.84 5.27
N ALA A 473 -8.52 -0.44 5.05
CA ALA A 473 -9.08 -0.93 3.79
C ALA A 473 -10.41 -1.65 4.09
N HIS A 474 -11.50 -1.17 3.51
CA HIS A 474 -12.84 -1.71 3.74
C HIS A 474 -13.62 -1.84 2.43
N GLY A 475 -14.14 -3.04 2.15
CA GLY A 475 -14.92 -3.27 0.93
C GLY A 475 -14.60 -4.57 0.24
N LYS A 476 -14.89 -4.65 -1.07
CA LYS A 476 -14.61 -5.84 -1.89
C LYS A 476 -13.22 -5.73 -2.50
N PHE A 477 -12.30 -6.60 -2.09
CA PHE A 477 -10.93 -6.65 -2.60
C PHE A 477 -10.54 -8.08 -3.00
N PHE A 478 -9.62 -8.22 -3.94
CA PHE A 478 -8.82 -9.43 -4.06
C PHE A 478 -7.99 -9.64 -2.78
N ALA A 479 -7.34 -8.56 -2.35
CA ALA A 479 -6.66 -8.47 -1.07
C ALA A 479 -6.61 -7.03 -0.56
N CYS A 480 -6.81 -6.81 0.73
CA CYS A 480 -6.56 -5.51 1.34
C CYS A 480 -5.07 -5.16 1.29
N ALA A 481 -4.20 -6.15 1.48
CA ALA A 481 -2.77 -6.05 1.27
C ALA A 481 -2.28 -7.23 0.43
N TYR A 482 -1.44 -6.94 -0.57
CA TYR A 482 -0.83 -7.92 -1.45
C TYR A 482 0.67 -7.69 -1.53
N HIS A 483 1.40 -8.79 -1.68
CA HIS A 483 2.81 -8.75 -1.98
C HIS A 483 3.09 -9.74 -3.11
N SER A 484 3.71 -9.24 -4.17
CA SER A 484 4.10 -10.02 -5.34
C SER A 484 5.54 -9.76 -5.72
N ASN A 485 6.26 -10.81 -6.11
CA ASN A 485 7.53 -10.69 -6.80
C ASN A 485 7.30 -11.05 -8.25
N VAL A 486 7.56 -10.12 -9.15
CA VAL A 486 7.60 -10.42 -10.58
C VAL A 486 9.06 -10.73 -10.86
N ASN A 487 9.37 -12.02 -11.09
CA ASN A 487 10.70 -12.55 -11.44
C ASN A 487 11.56 -11.48 -12.11
N ASN A 488 12.42 -10.82 -11.33
CA ASN A 488 13.21 -9.72 -11.82
C ASN A 488 14.51 -10.29 -12.42
N PRO A 489 14.67 -10.31 -13.75
CA PRO A 489 15.87 -10.87 -14.37
C PRO A 489 17.13 -10.06 -14.04
N ASP A 490 17.00 -8.81 -13.58
CA ASP A 490 18.11 -7.86 -13.39
C ASP A 490 18.88 -8.04 -12.06
N GLY A 491 18.87 -9.25 -11.49
CA GLY A 491 19.59 -9.61 -10.27
C GLY A 491 18.72 -9.55 -9.01
N ILE A 492 18.97 -10.53 -8.14
CA ILE A 492 18.25 -10.75 -6.88
C ILE A 492 18.54 -9.57 -5.95
N ARG A 493 17.50 -8.83 -5.59
CA ARG A 493 17.52 -7.77 -4.56
C ARG A 493 16.64 -8.27 -3.45
N HIS A 494 16.92 -8.02 -2.17
CA HIS A 494 16.02 -8.43 -1.08
C HIS A 494 15.31 -7.20 -0.50
N LEU A 495 14.04 -7.35 -0.14
CA LEU A 495 13.34 -6.39 0.69
C LEU A 495 13.88 -6.53 2.12
N GLU A 496 14.56 -5.51 2.62
CA GLU A 496 15.16 -5.52 3.96
C GLU A 496 14.07 -5.67 5.03
N GLN A 497 12.94 -4.98 4.87
CA GLN A 497 11.86 -5.03 5.84
C GLN A 497 10.49 -4.77 5.20
N LEU A 498 9.50 -5.59 5.57
CA LEU A 498 8.09 -5.38 5.30
C LEU A 498 7.33 -5.30 6.64
N VAL A 499 6.74 -4.15 6.93
CA VAL A 499 5.98 -3.92 8.17
C VAL A 499 4.51 -3.65 7.85
N TYR A 500 3.63 -4.37 8.53
CA TYR A 500 2.21 -4.04 8.65
C TYR A 500 1.88 -3.83 10.13
N ASP A 501 1.64 -2.60 10.55
CA ASP A 501 1.40 -2.26 11.96
C ASP A 501 0.10 -1.47 12.17
N GLY A 502 -0.80 -1.93 13.03
CA GLY A 502 -1.98 -1.16 13.42
C GLY A 502 -3.03 -0.97 12.31
N ASN A 503 -3.02 -1.79 11.25
CA ASN A 503 -3.97 -1.62 10.14
C ASN A 503 -5.31 -2.29 10.41
N ASN A 504 -6.37 -1.78 9.78
CA ASN A 504 -7.70 -2.39 9.78
C ASN A 504 -8.04 -2.84 8.36
N PHE A 505 -8.06 -4.15 8.13
CA PHE A 505 -8.34 -4.77 6.84
C PHE A 505 -9.65 -5.54 6.91
N THR A 506 -10.70 -5.00 6.30
CA THR A 506 -12.03 -5.62 6.23
C THR A 506 -12.38 -5.94 4.78
N ASN A 507 -12.14 -7.18 4.37
CA ASN A 507 -12.53 -7.67 3.05
C ASN A 507 -13.91 -8.31 3.10
N THR A 508 -14.90 -7.60 2.58
CA THR A 508 -16.30 -8.05 2.49
C THR A 508 -16.56 -8.96 1.29
N PHE A 509 -15.53 -9.28 0.49
CA PHE A 509 -15.69 -10.15 -0.66
C PHE A 509 -15.81 -11.62 -0.22
N ASP A 510 -17.01 -12.18 -0.35
CA ASP A 510 -17.27 -13.60 -0.11
C ASP A 510 -16.88 -14.45 -1.34
N ASN A 511 -15.59 -14.52 -1.62
CA ASN A 511 -15.04 -15.41 -2.64
C ASN A 511 -13.95 -16.29 -2.00
N PRO A 512 -14.01 -17.62 -2.13
CA PRO A 512 -13.00 -18.51 -1.54
C PRO A 512 -11.60 -18.32 -2.11
N THR A 513 -11.43 -17.57 -3.21
CA THR A 513 -10.11 -17.26 -3.79
C THR A 513 -9.49 -15.98 -3.24
N VAL A 514 -10.20 -15.19 -2.44
CA VAL A 514 -9.71 -13.90 -1.93
C VAL A 514 -9.32 -14.01 -0.45
N SER A 515 -8.49 -13.08 0.01
CA SER A 515 -8.07 -12.97 1.41
C SER A 515 -7.99 -11.49 1.78
N ALA A 516 -7.85 -11.14 3.06
CA ALA A 516 -7.50 -9.77 3.42
C ALA A 516 -6.02 -9.50 3.15
N PHE A 517 -5.18 -10.52 3.32
CA PHE A 517 -3.77 -10.50 3.00
C PHE A 517 -3.47 -11.62 2.02
N ALA A 518 -2.96 -11.31 0.84
CA ALA A 518 -2.49 -12.31 -0.10
C ALA A 518 -1.00 -12.15 -0.33
N TYR A 519 -0.35 -13.27 -0.59
CA TYR A 519 1.07 -13.33 -0.90
C TYR A 519 1.24 -14.24 -2.11
N ASP A 520 2.03 -13.79 -3.09
CA ASP A 520 2.36 -14.61 -4.24
C ASP A 520 3.43 -15.65 -3.87
N SER A 521 3.04 -16.93 -3.83
CA SER A 521 3.92 -18.04 -3.43
C SER A 521 5.16 -18.22 -4.31
N THR A 522 5.18 -17.68 -5.53
CA THR A 522 6.35 -17.79 -6.42
C THR A 522 7.45 -16.77 -6.13
N ALA A 523 7.28 -15.93 -5.11
CA ALA A 523 8.19 -14.85 -4.79
C ALA A 523 9.46 -15.29 -4.03
N THR A 524 10.14 -16.31 -4.54
CA THR A 524 11.53 -16.59 -4.19
C THR A 524 12.47 -15.85 -5.12
N ASP A 525 13.72 -15.72 -4.71
CA ASP A 525 14.76 -15.56 -5.70
C ASP A 525 14.87 -16.82 -6.59
N GLY A 526 15.62 -16.74 -7.69
CA GLY A 526 15.87 -17.91 -8.54
C GLY A 526 16.57 -19.08 -7.83
N ALA A 527 17.01 -18.89 -6.58
CA ALA A 527 17.64 -19.88 -5.71
C ALA A 527 16.69 -20.42 -4.61
N GLY A 528 15.42 -20.00 -4.57
CA GLY A 528 14.44 -20.44 -3.57
C GLY A 528 14.51 -19.71 -2.23
N ILE A 529 15.32 -18.65 -2.09
CA ILE A 529 15.47 -17.86 -0.86
C ILE A 529 14.32 -16.84 -0.76
N PRO A 530 13.75 -16.64 0.44
CA PRO A 530 12.81 -15.57 0.66
C PRO A 530 13.35 -14.20 0.29
N TRP A 531 12.58 -13.53 -0.56
CA TRP A 531 12.92 -12.21 -1.05
C TRP A 531 12.87 -11.13 0.06
N ILE A 532 12.06 -11.35 1.08
CA ILE A 532 11.96 -10.46 2.25
C ILE A 532 12.92 -10.98 3.33
N LYS A 533 13.68 -10.10 3.97
CA LYS A 533 14.53 -10.45 5.11
C LYS A 533 13.75 -10.39 6.43
N LYS A 534 13.04 -9.30 6.66
CA LYS A 534 12.26 -9.07 7.89
C LYS A 534 10.79 -8.84 7.57
N TYR A 535 9.91 -9.68 8.09
CA TYR A 535 8.46 -9.56 8.00
C TYR A 535 7.88 -9.28 9.39
N ILE A 536 7.26 -8.12 9.58
CA ILE A 536 6.69 -7.69 10.85
C ILE A 536 5.22 -7.38 10.64
N PHE A 537 4.35 -8.13 11.27
CA PHE A 537 2.90 -8.05 11.15
C PHE A 537 2.28 -7.90 12.53
N THR A 538 2.05 -6.66 12.95
CA THR A 538 1.71 -6.31 14.33
C THR A 538 0.41 -5.52 14.47
N ASN A 539 -0.35 -5.78 15.54
CA ASN A 539 -1.50 -4.95 15.94
C ASN A 539 -2.58 -4.75 14.84
N ASN A 540 -2.69 -5.65 13.86
CA ASN A 540 -3.66 -5.51 12.77
C ASN A 540 -5.00 -6.14 13.14
N VAL A 541 -6.09 -5.56 12.63
CA VAL A 541 -7.43 -6.15 12.66
C VAL A 541 -7.76 -6.66 11.27
N ILE A 542 -7.99 -7.96 11.15
CA ILE A 542 -8.30 -8.61 9.88
C ILE A 542 -9.69 -9.21 9.95
N LYS A 543 -10.56 -8.78 9.05
CA LYS A 543 -11.92 -9.30 8.90
C LYS A 543 -12.10 -9.72 7.45
N VAL A 544 -12.54 -10.95 7.24
CA VAL A 544 -12.90 -11.43 5.89
C VAL A 544 -14.26 -12.09 5.94
N ALA A 545 -15.07 -11.85 4.91
CA ALA A 545 -16.33 -12.56 4.74
C ALA A 545 -16.08 -14.08 4.58
N ASN A 546 -15.08 -14.44 3.77
CA ASN A 546 -14.71 -15.83 3.54
C ASN A 546 -13.50 -16.27 4.38
N LYS A 547 -13.76 -17.07 5.42
CA LYS A 547 -12.74 -17.55 6.38
C LYS A 547 -12.06 -18.86 5.98
N THR A 548 -12.09 -19.23 4.70
CA THR A 548 -11.47 -20.47 4.20
C THR A 548 -9.97 -20.32 3.96
N ARG A 549 -9.50 -19.12 3.57
CA ARG A 549 -8.09 -18.84 3.37
C ARG A 549 -7.44 -18.24 4.61
N PRO A 550 -6.18 -18.58 4.89
CA PRO A 550 -5.38 -17.88 5.89
C PRO A 550 -5.05 -16.46 5.42
N ASN A 551 -4.89 -15.54 6.38
CA ASN A 551 -4.74 -14.09 6.16
C ASN A 551 -3.41 -13.53 6.68
N ALA A 552 -2.47 -14.37 7.07
CA ALA A 552 -1.07 -13.96 7.21
C ALA A 552 -0.20 -15.07 6.68
N THR A 553 0.83 -14.72 5.93
CA THR A 553 1.80 -15.68 5.41
C THR A 553 3.20 -15.13 5.69
N PRO A 554 3.71 -15.33 6.93
CA PRO A 554 5.02 -14.85 7.31
C PRO A 554 6.06 -15.47 6.38
N TYR A 555 6.76 -14.60 5.67
CA TYR A 555 7.70 -14.98 4.64
C TYR A 555 8.92 -14.09 4.71
N ALA A 556 9.89 -14.47 5.53
CA ALA A 556 11.14 -13.73 5.64
C ALA A 556 12.34 -14.65 5.92
N SER A 557 13.48 -14.32 5.33
CA SER A 557 14.74 -15.05 5.43
C SER A 557 15.57 -14.70 6.66
N GLU A 558 15.13 -13.81 7.55
CA GLU A 558 15.87 -13.45 8.77
C GLU A 558 14.96 -13.29 9.99
N LEU A 559 13.77 -12.70 9.85
CA LEU A 559 12.89 -12.46 10.99
C LEU A 559 11.42 -12.38 10.57
N ASN A 560 10.56 -13.13 11.26
CA ASN A 560 9.12 -13.13 11.09
C ASN A 560 8.47 -12.87 12.44
N ILE A 561 7.73 -11.78 12.57
CA ILE A 561 6.97 -11.42 13.77
C ILE A 561 5.50 -11.29 13.37
N VAL A 562 4.63 -12.07 14.00
CA VAL A 562 3.17 -11.96 13.92
C VAL A 562 2.67 -11.72 15.33
N LYS A 563 2.38 -10.46 15.70
CA LYS A 563 2.10 -10.13 17.10
C LYS A 563 0.91 -9.20 17.34
N GLY A 564 0.07 -9.52 18.31
CA GLY A 564 -1.02 -8.63 18.74
C GLY A 564 -2.14 -8.42 17.72
N ASN A 565 -2.28 -9.29 16.72
CA ASN A 565 -3.30 -9.16 15.68
C ASN A 565 -4.63 -9.81 16.08
N ASP A 566 -5.73 -9.34 15.50
CA ASP A 566 -7.04 -10.00 15.54
C ASP A 566 -7.35 -10.56 14.15
N PHE A 567 -7.43 -11.90 14.05
CA PHE A 567 -7.65 -12.60 12.79
C PHE A 567 -9.13 -12.87 12.47
N ASP A 568 -10.07 -12.49 13.34
CA ASP A 568 -11.52 -12.73 13.15
C ASP A 568 -11.83 -14.17 12.67
N GLY A 569 -11.22 -15.17 13.29
CA GLY A 569 -11.42 -16.57 12.92
C GLY A 569 -10.84 -16.93 11.55
N THR A 570 -9.74 -16.32 11.15
CA THR A 570 -8.91 -16.76 10.01
C THR A 570 -7.58 -17.33 10.45
N GLY A 571 -6.94 -18.08 9.57
CA GLY A 571 -5.70 -18.78 9.87
C GLY A 571 -4.44 -17.98 9.58
N ILE A 572 -3.33 -18.46 10.11
CA ILE A 572 -1.96 -18.07 9.73
C ILE A 572 -1.37 -19.21 8.90
N ASP A 573 -0.88 -18.87 7.72
CA ASP A 573 -0.27 -19.79 6.77
C ASP A 573 1.25 -19.80 6.92
N LEU A 574 1.83 -20.93 7.28
CA LEU A 574 3.29 -21.12 7.23
C LEU A 574 3.68 -22.00 6.03
N ARG A 575 2.78 -22.19 5.05
CA ARG A 575 2.95 -23.18 3.98
C ARG A 575 3.99 -22.85 2.92
N ASN A 576 4.70 -21.72 2.98
CA ASN A 576 5.50 -21.34 1.84
C ASN A 576 7.01 -21.72 1.92
N TYR A 577 7.78 -21.60 3.01
CA TYR A 577 9.25 -21.75 2.87
C TYR A 577 10.06 -22.21 4.10
N ASN A 578 11.35 -22.54 3.87
CA ASN A 578 12.34 -22.83 4.90
C ASN A 578 12.62 -21.55 5.69
N TYR A 579 12.33 -21.58 7.00
CA TYR A 579 12.75 -20.49 7.88
C TYR A 579 14.19 -20.77 8.31
N PRO A 580 15.06 -19.76 8.38
CA PRO A 580 16.35 -19.91 9.02
C PRO A 580 16.18 -20.08 10.54
N ASP A 581 17.24 -20.53 11.21
CA ASP A 581 17.28 -20.72 12.66
C ASP A 581 16.85 -19.43 13.42
N LYS A 582 15.83 -19.55 14.29
CA LYS A 582 15.32 -18.50 15.22
C LYS A 582 14.54 -17.33 14.59
N CYS A 583 13.83 -17.60 13.50
CA CYS A 583 13.22 -16.53 12.70
C CYS A 583 11.70 -16.40 12.82
N LEU A 584 10.98 -17.07 13.73
CA LEU A 584 9.51 -17.00 13.78
C LEU A 584 8.92 -16.79 15.19
N TYR A 585 8.23 -15.66 15.36
CA TYR A 585 7.52 -15.25 16.58
C TYR A 585 6.04 -15.05 16.26
N ILE A 586 5.16 -15.80 16.94
CA ILE A 586 3.70 -15.68 16.85
C ILE A 586 3.19 -15.43 18.26
N GLU A 587 2.90 -14.17 18.59
CA GLU A 587 2.66 -13.74 19.98
C GLU A 587 1.39 -12.92 20.16
N ASP A 588 0.65 -13.12 21.25
CA ASP A 588 -0.45 -12.23 21.68
C ASP A 588 -1.58 -12.05 20.62
N ASN A 589 -1.75 -12.97 19.66
CA ASN A 589 -2.79 -12.87 18.62
C ASN A 589 -4.13 -13.42 19.11
N LYS A 590 -5.23 -12.86 18.60
CA LYS A 590 -6.60 -13.22 18.96
C LYS A 590 -7.38 -13.79 17.78
N ASN A 591 -8.36 -14.63 18.10
CA ASN A 591 -9.29 -15.22 17.14
C ASN A 591 -8.56 -15.93 15.97
N VAL A 592 -7.45 -16.59 16.22
CA VAL A 592 -6.72 -17.33 15.18
C VAL A 592 -7.45 -18.64 14.93
N LYS A 593 -7.97 -18.88 13.72
CA LYS A 593 -8.67 -20.15 13.42
C LYS A 593 -7.73 -21.34 13.52
N SER A 594 -6.63 -21.28 12.78
CA SER A 594 -5.62 -22.32 12.73
C SER A 594 -4.26 -21.73 12.40
N LEU A 595 -3.21 -22.43 12.81
CA LEU A 595 -1.88 -22.28 12.26
C LEU A 595 -1.60 -23.51 11.41
N THR A 596 -1.27 -23.35 10.13
CA THR A 596 -1.07 -24.47 9.21
C THR A 596 0.29 -24.36 8.49
N PRO A 597 1.24 -25.28 8.75
CA PRO A 597 2.56 -25.33 8.12
C PRO A 597 2.58 -26.08 6.79
N LYS A 598 3.68 -25.92 6.05
CA LYS A 598 3.88 -26.39 4.66
C LYS A 598 3.79 -27.90 4.48
N ASP A 599 3.16 -28.25 3.37
CA ASP A 599 3.31 -29.55 2.72
C ASP A 599 4.63 -29.62 1.92
N GLY A 600 5.59 -30.45 2.37
CA GLY A 600 6.70 -30.92 1.53
C GLY A 600 8.04 -30.18 1.61
N LEU A 601 8.33 -29.41 2.67
CA LEU A 601 9.68 -28.84 2.84
C LEU A 601 10.72 -29.92 3.18
N THR A 602 11.92 -29.80 2.62
CA THR A 602 13.06 -30.72 2.80
C THR A 602 14.15 -30.17 3.75
N ALA A 603 13.87 -29.13 4.55
CA ALA A 603 14.88 -28.51 5.41
C ALA A 603 15.55 -29.52 6.35
N THR A 604 16.88 -29.47 6.41
CA THR A 604 17.73 -30.27 7.29
C THR A 604 18.03 -29.58 8.63
N GLU A 605 17.58 -28.35 8.83
CA GLU A 605 17.92 -27.48 9.96
C GLU A 605 16.77 -27.31 10.98
N ASP A 606 17.13 -26.97 12.22
CA ASP A 606 16.24 -26.91 13.38
C ASP A 606 15.51 -25.56 13.43
N ASN A 607 14.33 -25.49 12.82
CA ASN A 607 13.50 -24.28 12.86
C ASN A 607 13.04 -23.99 14.30
N VAL A 608 13.58 -22.93 14.92
CA VAL A 608 13.14 -22.46 16.24
C VAL A 608 11.97 -21.49 16.12
N MET A 609 10.83 -21.85 16.69
CA MET A 609 9.59 -21.08 16.65
C MET A 609 9.08 -20.78 18.06
N TYR A 610 8.57 -19.56 18.26
CA TYR A 610 7.94 -19.12 19.51
C TYR A 610 6.47 -18.81 19.28
N ILE A 611 5.58 -19.62 19.86
CA ILE A 611 4.11 -19.42 19.82
C ILE A 611 3.65 -19.10 21.24
N ARG A 612 3.35 -17.83 21.53
CA ARG A 612 3.08 -17.36 22.89
C ARG A 612 1.76 -16.61 23.02
N ASN A 613 1.00 -16.88 24.09
CA ASN A 613 -0.14 -16.06 24.50
C ASN A 613 -1.21 -15.84 23.42
N ASN A 614 -1.38 -16.77 22.48
CA ASN A 614 -2.38 -16.64 21.41
C ASN A 614 -3.71 -17.28 21.82
N VAL A 615 -4.79 -16.83 21.19
CA VAL A 615 -6.13 -17.43 21.29
C VAL A 615 -6.50 -18.10 19.97
N PHE A 616 -6.43 -19.42 19.96
CA PHE A 616 -6.80 -20.27 18.81
C PHE A 616 -8.24 -20.77 18.94
N LEU A 617 -9.02 -20.59 17.88
CA LEU A 617 -10.42 -21.01 17.83
C LEU A 617 -10.60 -22.49 17.48
N ASN A 618 -9.66 -23.08 16.74
CA ASN A 618 -9.66 -24.52 16.42
C ASN A 618 -8.32 -25.15 16.86
N SER A 619 -7.53 -25.67 15.91
CA SER A 619 -6.31 -26.42 16.14
C SER A 619 -5.03 -25.58 15.94
N LEU A 620 -4.00 -25.94 16.68
CA LEU A 620 -2.61 -25.60 16.40
C LEU A 620 -1.98 -26.79 15.67
N GLU A 621 -1.83 -26.70 14.35
CA GLU A 621 -1.25 -27.78 13.56
C GLU A 621 0.21 -27.46 13.25
N LEU A 622 1.11 -28.32 13.69
CA LEU A 622 2.56 -28.24 13.56
C LEU A 622 3.05 -29.49 12.82
N SER A 623 2.50 -29.73 11.63
CA SER A 623 2.70 -30.98 10.89
C SER A 623 3.20 -30.78 9.48
N THR A 624 4.22 -31.56 9.08
CA THR A 624 4.63 -31.67 7.68
C THR A 624 4.29 -33.06 7.13
N PRO A 625 3.80 -33.22 5.89
CA PRO A 625 3.40 -34.50 5.33
C PRO A 625 4.52 -35.52 5.18
N THR A 626 5.77 -35.06 5.01
CA THR A 626 6.91 -35.92 4.63
C THR A 626 7.76 -36.36 5.82
N GLY A 627 7.44 -35.94 7.06
CA GLY A 627 8.14 -36.37 8.28
C GLY A 627 9.61 -35.93 8.40
N ARG A 628 10.09 -35.04 7.51
CA ARG A 628 11.51 -34.64 7.46
C ARG A 628 11.84 -33.38 8.26
N GLN A 629 10.85 -32.53 8.58
CA GLN A 629 11.12 -31.25 9.20
C GLN A 629 11.04 -31.27 10.71
N ARG A 630 11.99 -30.60 11.35
CA ARG A 630 12.09 -30.49 12.80
C ARG A 630 11.60 -29.12 13.24
N ILE A 631 10.55 -29.09 14.03
CA ILE A 631 10.07 -27.88 14.69
C ILE A 631 10.60 -27.86 16.12
N GLY A 632 11.42 -26.87 16.44
CA GLY A 632 11.90 -26.59 17.79
C GLY A 632 11.34 -25.30 18.35
N GLY A 633 11.68 -25.02 19.61
CA GLY A 633 11.30 -23.77 20.29
C GLY A 633 10.24 -23.98 21.36
N GLU A 634 9.27 -23.06 21.45
CA GLU A 634 8.37 -22.97 22.59
C GLU A 634 6.93 -22.65 22.17
N VAL A 635 5.98 -23.41 22.72
CA VAL A 635 4.54 -23.16 22.66
C VAL A 635 4.06 -22.90 24.08
N THR A 636 3.78 -21.64 24.45
CA THR A 636 3.46 -21.28 25.84
C THR A 636 2.31 -20.29 26.01
N GLY A 637 1.52 -20.43 27.08
CA GLY A 637 0.49 -19.45 27.45
C GLY A 637 -0.69 -19.35 26.48
N ASN A 638 -0.85 -20.29 25.54
CA ASN A 638 -1.91 -20.22 24.53
C ASN A 638 -3.24 -20.77 25.06
N MET A 639 -4.35 -20.21 24.58
CA MET A 639 -5.69 -20.80 24.70
C MET A 639 -6.05 -21.48 23.38
N ILE A 640 -6.31 -22.79 23.39
CA ILE A 640 -6.51 -23.59 22.17
C ILE A 640 -7.83 -24.36 22.26
N ASN A 641 -8.82 -23.96 21.47
CA ASN A 641 -10.11 -24.65 21.37
C ASN A 641 -10.07 -25.80 20.35
N GLY A 642 -9.18 -26.77 20.59
CA GLY A 642 -8.95 -27.88 19.68
C GLY A 642 -7.79 -28.75 20.14
N ARG A 643 -6.96 -29.20 19.20
CA ARG A 643 -5.73 -29.95 19.51
C ARG A 643 -4.47 -29.19 19.13
N ILE A 644 -3.38 -29.55 19.77
CA ILE A 644 -2.03 -29.37 19.20
C ILE A 644 -1.71 -30.65 18.42
N PHE A 645 -1.49 -30.53 17.12
CA PHE A 645 -1.14 -31.66 16.26
C PHE A 645 0.30 -31.51 15.78
N MET A 646 1.15 -32.53 15.95
CA MET A 646 2.57 -32.48 15.63
C MET A 646 2.97 -33.72 14.85
N LYS A 647 3.75 -33.56 13.78
CA LYS A 647 4.35 -34.70 13.06
C LYS A 647 5.83 -34.89 13.30
N ALA A 648 6.57 -33.83 13.59
CA ALA A 648 8.00 -33.92 13.87
C ALA A 648 8.47 -32.69 14.64
N TYR A 649 9.36 -32.90 15.60
CA TYR A 649 9.82 -31.88 16.54
C TYR A 649 11.29 -32.12 16.91
N ASN A 650 11.98 -31.07 17.34
CA ASN A 650 13.31 -31.16 17.94
C ASN A 650 13.52 -30.01 18.95
N ASN A 651 13.80 -30.32 20.21
CA ASN A 651 13.95 -29.32 21.27
C ASN A 651 12.70 -28.43 21.40
N LEU A 652 11.52 -29.06 21.46
CA LEU A 652 10.23 -28.37 21.59
C LEU A 652 9.71 -28.41 23.02
N VAL A 653 9.36 -27.24 23.57
CA VAL A 653 8.72 -27.12 24.88
C VAL A 653 7.28 -26.62 24.70
N VAL A 654 6.31 -27.43 25.10
CA VAL A 654 4.88 -27.09 25.14
C VAL A 654 4.49 -26.89 26.60
N ARG A 655 4.29 -25.66 27.06
CA ARG A 655 4.03 -25.38 28.48
C ARG A 655 2.98 -24.34 28.80
N ASN A 656 2.37 -24.41 29.98
CA ASN A 656 1.43 -23.38 30.45
C ASN A 656 0.29 -23.05 29.45
N ASN A 657 -0.11 -24.00 28.60
CA ASN A 657 -1.21 -23.79 27.66
C ASN A 657 -2.53 -24.27 28.27
N ASN A 658 -3.63 -23.64 27.86
CA ASN A 658 -4.99 -24.05 28.17
C ASN A 658 -5.65 -24.64 26.92
N LEU A 659 -5.77 -25.96 26.87
CA LEU A 659 -6.37 -26.69 25.76
C LEU A 659 -7.80 -27.07 26.15
N ASN A 660 -8.76 -26.70 25.32
CA ASN A 660 -10.17 -27.07 25.45
C ASN A 660 -10.58 -27.86 24.22
N GLY A 661 -10.32 -29.18 24.21
CA GLY A 661 -10.59 -30.01 23.04
C GLY A 661 -9.86 -31.36 23.02
N ASP A 662 -9.07 -31.58 21.96
CA ASP A 662 -8.58 -32.89 21.49
C ASP A 662 -7.14 -33.20 21.97
N GLY A 663 -6.65 -32.47 22.97
CA GLY A 663 -5.34 -32.70 23.60
C GLY A 663 -4.14 -32.39 22.70
N ILE A 664 -3.03 -33.09 22.94
CA ILE A 664 -1.75 -32.96 22.24
C ILE A 664 -1.48 -34.28 21.51
N TYR A 665 -1.39 -34.21 20.19
CA TYR A 665 -1.27 -35.38 19.33
C TYR A 665 0.02 -35.34 18.52
N PHE A 666 0.83 -36.38 18.66
CA PHE A 666 2.01 -36.64 17.86
C PHE A 666 1.70 -37.76 16.86
N ASP A 667 1.92 -37.54 15.58
CA ASP A 667 1.62 -38.48 14.50
C ASP A 667 2.88 -38.88 13.72
N ASN A 668 3.27 -40.14 13.81
CA ASN A 668 4.46 -40.69 13.17
C ASN A 668 5.71 -39.79 13.33
N PRO A 669 6.07 -39.38 14.57
CA PRO A 669 7.29 -38.63 14.73
C PRO A 669 8.46 -39.54 14.36
N ALA A 670 9.34 -39.08 13.47
CA ALA A 670 10.67 -39.66 13.40
C ALA A 670 11.35 -39.21 14.72
N ILE A 671 11.53 -40.08 15.73
CA ILE A 671 11.82 -39.66 17.13
C ILE A 671 13.22 -40.02 17.62
N SER A 672 14.11 -40.55 16.76
CA SER A 672 15.34 -41.23 17.22
C SER A 672 16.40 -40.34 17.89
N SER A 673 16.20 -39.02 18.02
CA SER A 673 17.16 -38.11 18.69
C SER A 673 16.55 -36.84 19.33
N PHE A 674 15.22 -36.72 19.48
CA PHE A 674 14.58 -35.42 19.71
C PHE A 674 14.07 -35.22 21.14
N LYS A 675 14.29 -34.03 21.72
CA LYS A 675 13.78 -33.66 23.04
C LYS A 675 12.44 -32.93 22.91
N CYS A 676 11.41 -33.41 23.59
CA CYS A 676 10.14 -32.67 23.76
C CYS A 676 9.73 -32.65 25.23
N ALA A 677 9.30 -31.49 25.71
CA ALA A 677 8.78 -31.33 27.06
C ALA A 677 7.37 -30.75 27.02
N ILE A 678 6.41 -31.44 27.64
CA ILE A 678 5.02 -31.04 27.83
C ILE A 678 4.84 -30.74 29.31
N LEU A 679 4.85 -29.46 29.67
CA LEU A 679 4.99 -29.00 31.05
C LEU A 679 3.81 -28.14 31.48
N ASP A 680 3.21 -28.39 32.63
CA ASP A 680 2.31 -27.42 33.29
C ASP A 680 1.12 -26.96 32.41
N ASN A 681 0.62 -27.81 31.51
CA ASN A 681 -0.54 -27.48 30.66
C ASN A 681 -1.85 -27.87 31.37
N PHE A 682 -2.90 -27.08 31.15
CA PHE A 682 -4.27 -27.45 31.49
C PHE A 682 -4.95 -28.01 30.24
N ILE A 683 -5.31 -29.29 30.26
CA ILE A 683 -5.83 -30.03 29.11
C ILE A 683 -7.22 -30.55 29.44
N LYS A 684 -8.22 -29.79 29.01
CA LYS A 684 -9.64 -30.15 29.09
C LYS A 684 -10.02 -31.02 27.90
N LEU A 685 -10.42 -32.25 28.17
CA LEU A 685 -10.68 -33.28 27.17
C LEU A 685 -12.17 -33.55 26.95
N ALA A 686 -12.55 -33.64 25.69
CA ALA A 686 -13.83 -34.21 25.30
C ALA A 686 -13.85 -35.74 25.50
N SER A 687 -15.06 -36.28 25.65
CA SER A 687 -15.32 -37.72 25.75
C SER A 687 -14.60 -38.53 24.66
N GLY A 688 -13.85 -39.57 25.06
CA GLY A 688 -13.19 -40.51 24.14
C GLY A 688 -11.90 -39.99 23.49
N LYS A 689 -11.37 -38.85 23.96
CA LYS A 689 -10.12 -38.26 23.45
C LYS A 689 -8.92 -38.64 24.32
N SER A 690 -7.73 -38.19 23.92
CA SER A 690 -6.49 -38.41 24.68
C SER A 690 -5.82 -37.09 25.01
N GLY A 691 -5.31 -36.96 26.24
CA GLY A 691 -4.58 -35.79 26.73
C GLY A 691 -3.30 -35.55 25.96
N VAL A 692 -2.41 -36.53 26.01
CA VAL A 692 -1.22 -36.63 25.17
C VAL A 692 -1.30 -37.96 24.42
N SER A 693 -1.26 -37.94 23.09
CA SER A 693 -1.28 -39.13 22.26
C SER A 693 -0.07 -39.16 21.36
N VAL A 694 0.73 -40.22 21.45
CA VAL A 694 1.82 -40.51 20.53
C VAL A 694 1.42 -41.69 19.67
N ASN A 695 1.09 -41.40 18.42
CA ASN A 695 0.79 -42.39 17.39
C ASN A 695 2.01 -42.58 16.50
N ASP A 696 2.36 -43.82 16.21
CA ASP A 696 3.38 -44.12 15.21
C ASP A 696 3.07 -45.46 14.55
N SER A 697 2.85 -45.43 13.24
CA SER A 697 2.56 -46.60 12.42
C SER A 697 3.81 -47.33 11.92
N ASN A 698 5.01 -46.78 12.13
CA ASN A 698 6.24 -47.19 11.43
C ASN A 698 7.37 -47.70 12.35
N GLN A 699 7.07 -48.13 13.58
CA GLN A 699 8.04 -48.74 14.53
C GLN A 699 9.23 -47.85 14.96
N PHE A 700 9.10 -46.53 15.03
CA PHE A 700 10.13 -45.67 15.60
C PHE A 700 10.21 -45.79 17.12
N THR A 701 11.32 -45.34 17.70
CA THR A 701 11.56 -45.31 19.15
C THR A 701 11.11 -43.95 19.70
N ALA A 702 10.18 -43.87 20.65
CA ALA A 702 9.90 -42.61 21.35
C ALA A 702 11.05 -42.29 22.31
N GLN A 703 11.81 -41.23 22.04
CA GLN A 703 12.94 -40.83 22.87
C GLN A 703 12.74 -39.44 23.48
N ASN A 704 13.23 -39.25 24.71
CA ASN A 704 13.37 -37.95 25.38
C ASN A 704 12.08 -37.10 25.42
N LEU A 705 10.95 -37.75 25.69
CA LEU A 705 9.67 -37.07 25.94
C LEU A 705 9.48 -36.89 27.44
N THR A 706 9.27 -35.66 27.88
CA THR A 706 8.89 -35.33 29.26
C THR A 706 7.46 -34.83 29.29
N VAL A 707 6.61 -35.41 30.12
CA VAL A 707 5.23 -34.97 30.39
C VAL A 707 5.12 -34.74 31.90
N ARG A 708 5.20 -33.47 32.34
CA ARG A 708 5.28 -33.12 33.77
C ARG A 708 4.31 -32.00 34.15
N GLY A 709 3.71 -32.08 35.33
CA GLY A 709 2.96 -30.94 35.90
C GLY A 709 1.64 -30.63 35.22
N ASN A 710 1.18 -31.45 34.27
CA ASN A 710 -0.04 -31.16 33.50
C ASN A 710 -1.30 -31.54 34.28
N VAL A 711 -2.38 -30.80 34.07
CA VAL A 711 -3.72 -31.11 34.59
C VAL A 711 -4.58 -31.60 33.42
N PHE A 712 -5.00 -32.86 33.48
CA PHE A 712 -5.93 -33.47 32.54
C PHE A 712 -7.32 -33.48 33.17
N ASP A 713 -8.26 -32.74 32.59
CA ASP A 713 -9.61 -32.57 33.11
C ASP A 713 -10.65 -33.01 32.09
N ILE A 714 -11.65 -33.78 32.51
CA ILE A 714 -12.70 -34.29 31.62
C ILE A 714 -14.01 -33.58 31.87
N VAL A 715 -14.65 -33.17 30.76
CA VAL A 715 -15.93 -32.47 30.82
C VAL A 715 -17.09 -33.43 31.09
N ASP A 716 -17.03 -34.63 30.51
CA ASP A 716 -18.08 -35.66 30.62
C ASP A 716 -17.44 -37.02 30.88
N ALA A 717 -17.81 -37.67 31.99
CA ALA A 717 -17.30 -38.98 32.40
C ALA A 717 -17.66 -40.06 31.36
N ALA A 718 -16.84 -40.17 30.33
CA ALA A 718 -17.02 -41.11 29.26
C ALA A 718 -15.98 -42.22 29.29
N THR A 719 -16.43 -43.41 28.92
CA THR A 719 -15.56 -44.58 28.72
C THR A 719 -14.57 -44.27 27.59
N ASN A 720 -13.29 -44.57 27.79
CA ASN A 720 -12.18 -44.50 26.82
C ASN A 720 -11.43 -43.16 26.70
N THR A 721 -11.59 -42.23 27.62
CA THR A 721 -10.73 -41.04 27.66
C THR A 721 -9.40 -41.36 28.34
N THR A 722 -8.28 -41.08 27.68
CA THR A 722 -6.93 -41.44 28.15
C THR A 722 -6.10 -40.20 28.49
N GLY A 723 -5.36 -40.22 29.60
CA GLY A 723 -4.42 -39.17 29.96
C GLY A 723 -3.24 -39.10 28.99
N VAL A 724 -2.37 -40.11 29.01
CA VAL A 724 -1.27 -40.28 28.06
C VAL A 724 -1.38 -41.63 27.33
N LYS A 725 -1.41 -41.60 26.00
CA LYS A 725 -1.60 -42.77 25.13
C LYS A 725 -0.41 -42.95 24.19
N PHE A 726 0.13 -44.16 24.12
CA PHE A 726 1.10 -44.55 23.08
C PHE A 726 0.45 -45.61 22.17
N THR A 727 0.41 -45.39 20.86
CA THR A 727 -0.15 -46.35 19.89
C THR A 727 0.96 -47.01 19.07
N MET A 728 2.15 -47.12 19.66
CA MET A 728 3.37 -47.57 18.99
C MET A 728 4.03 -48.73 19.72
N ASP A 729 4.50 -49.70 18.94
CA ASP A 729 5.16 -50.92 19.44
C ASP A 729 6.67 -50.74 19.66
N GLY A 730 7.25 -49.64 19.13
CA GLY A 730 8.67 -49.35 19.26
C GLY A 730 9.12 -49.04 20.70
N PRO A 731 10.45 -49.07 20.96
CA PRO A 731 10.99 -48.82 22.30
C PRO A 731 10.73 -47.38 22.75
N LYS A 732 10.67 -47.18 24.07
CA LYS A 732 10.43 -45.89 24.70
C LYS A 732 11.61 -45.59 25.61
N VAL A 733 12.44 -44.61 25.26
CA VAL A 733 13.73 -44.31 25.90
C VAL A 733 13.67 -42.92 26.52
N ASN A 734 14.12 -42.76 27.76
CA ASN A 734 14.11 -41.47 28.47
C ASN A 734 12.72 -40.81 28.50
N LEU A 735 11.66 -41.61 28.64
CA LEU A 735 10.31 -41.11 28.84
C LEU A 735 10.13 -40.73 30.32
N VAL A 736 9.76 -39.48 30.59
CA VAL A 736 9.48 -38.99 31.93
C VAL A 736 8.01 -38.58 31.99
N ILE A 737 7.22 -39.24 32.83
CA ILE A 737 5.81 -38.87 33.07
C ILE A 737 5.62 -38.76 34.59
N GLU A 738 5.56 -37.55 35.13
CA GLU A 738 5.49 -37.34 36.59
C GLU A 738 4.70 -36.07 36.95
N ASP A 739 4.24 -35.96 38.20
CA ASP A 739 3.55 -34.79 38.73
C ASP A 739 2.32 -34.33 37.92
N ASN A 740 1.66 -35.23 37.18
CA ASN A 740 0.44 -34.90 36.43
C ASN A 740 -0.81 -35.19 37.26
N THR A 741 -1.83 -34.34 37.13
CA THR A 741 -3.15 -34.50 37.77
C THR A 741 -4.16 -35.02 36.76
N PHE A 742 -4.91 -36.09 37.09
CA PHE A 742 -5.90 -36.71 36.19
C PHE A 742 -7.30 -36.67 36.82
N ASN A 743 -8.11 -35.69 36.44
CA ASN A 743 -9.47 -35.49 36.94
C ASN A 743 -10.48 -36.14 35.99
N GLY A 744 -11.22 -37.15 36.48
CA GLY A 744 -12.27 -37.83 35.72
C GLY A 744 -11.77 -38.77 34.60
N ILE A 745 -10.46 -39.02 34.51
CA ILE A 745 -9.81 -39.82 33.44
C ILE A 745 -9.96 -41.31 33.76
N THR A 746 -10.61 -42.05 32.86
CA THR A 746 -10.83 -43.50 33.02
C THR A 746 -9.58 -44.33 32.83
N THR A 747 -8.61 -43.81 32.08
CA THR A 747 -7.35 -44.52 31.82
C THR A 747 -6.19 -43.53 31.81
N PRO A 748 -5.48 -43.32 32.93
CA PRO A 748 -4.40 -42.34 32.98
C PRO A 748 -3.29 -42.59 31.96
N LEU A 749 -2.99 -43.87 31.69
CA LEU A 749 -1.85 -44.30 30.86
C LEU A 749 -2.22 -45.54 30.03
N VAL A 750 -1.89 -45.55 28.73
CA VAL A 750 -2.11 -46.71 27.85
C VAL A 750 -0.85 -47.06 27.07
N ASN A 751 -0.50 -48.36 27.06
CA ASN A 751 0.54 -48.97 26.21
C ASN A 751 1.92 -48.31 26.32
N THR A 752 2.30 -47.90 27.54
CA THR A 752 3.60 -47.31 27.82
C THR A 752 4.74 -48.33 27.79
N GLY A 753 4.51 -49.64 27.91
CA GLY A 753 5.56 -50.68 28.01
C GLY A 753 6.55 -50.50 29.18
N ILE A 754 6.49 -49.36 29.87
CA ILE A 754 7.27 -48.92 31.00
C ILE A 754 6.33 -49.02 32.20
N ASN A 755 6.73 -49.84 33.16
CA ASN A 755 6.27 -49.69 34.53
C ASN A 755 6.70 -48.31 34.99
N LEU A 756 5.83 -47.30 34.86
CA LEU A 756 6.14 -45.99 35.42
C LEU A 756 6.25 -46.15 36.94
N PRO A 757 7.22 -45.48 37.60
CA PRO A 757 7.29 -45.41 39.03
C PRO A 757 5.92 -45.01 39.61
N ILE A 758 5.18 -45.95 40.20
CA ILE A 758 3.90 -45.60 40.84
C ILE A 758 4.25 -44.89 42.13
N LYS A 759 4.20 -43.56 42.12
CA LYS A 759 4.46 -42.75 43.31
C LYS A 759 3.14 -42.33 43.94
N THR A 760 2.79 -42.89 45.10
CA THR A 760 1.54 -42.59 45.81
C THR A 760 1.77 -42.41 47.30
N LYS A 761 1.06 -41.47 47.91
CA LYS A 761 1.10 -41.21 49.35
C LYS A 761 -0.14 -41.86 49.97
N ILE A 762 0.05 -42.78 50.90
CA ILE A 762 -1.03 -43.50 51.55
C ILE A 762 -0.92 -43.39 53.08
N PRO A 763 -2.04 -43.47 53.82
CA PRO A 763 -2.00 -43.54 55.26
C PRO A 763 -1.17 -44.74 55.73
N PHE A 764 -0.27 -44.49 56.67
CA PHE A 764 0.51 -45.51 57.34
C PHE A 764 0.07 -45.56 58.80
N ASN A 765 -0.82 -46.50 59.09
CA ASN A 765 -1.33 -46.75 60.43
C ASN A 765 -1.09 -48.22 60.76
N ILE A 766 -0.10 -48.49 61.59
CA ILE A 766 0.24 -49.84 62.03
C ILE A 766 0.02 -49.96 63.54
N PRO A 767 -0.42 -51.13 64.03
CA PRO A 767 -0.56 -51.35 65.46
C PRO A 767 0.81 -51.33 66.16
N SER A 768 0.79 -51.26 67.49
CA SER A 768 1.97 -51.43 68.34
C SER A 768 2.80 -52.63 67.90
N VAL A 769 4.08 -52.42 67.62
CA VAL A 769 4.98 -53.51 67.22
C VAL A 769 5.75 -53.95 68.46
N ALA A 770 5.43 -55.13 68.98
CA ALA A 770 6.10 -55.68 70.17
C ALA A 770 7.62 -55.81 69.99
N ALA A 771 8.37 -55.77 71.09
CA ALA A 771 9.82 -55.96 71.11
C ALA A 771 10.25 -57.24 70.36
N GLY A 772 11.22 -57.15 69.47
CA GLY A 772 11.70 -58.26 68.63
C GLY A 772 10.73 -58.74 67.54
N ALA A 773 9.51 -58.22 67.46
CA ALA A 773 8.50 -58.68 66.52
C ALA A 773 8.68 -58.07 65.12
N THR A 774 8.12 -58.75 64.12
CA THR A 774 7.95 -58.23 62.75
C THR A 774 6.47 -58.10 62.46
N TYR A 775 6.05 -56.91 62.05
CA TYR A 775 4.70 -56.64 61.59
C TYR A 775 4.67 -56.56 60.07
N VAL A 776 3.67 -57.21 59.46
CA VAL A 776 3.37 -57.13 58.03
C VAL A 776 1.98 -56.55 57.87
N SER A 777 1.83 -55.47 57.11
CA SER A 777 0.52 -54.86 56.88
C SER A 777 -0.44 -55.79 56.14
N SER A 778 -1.75 -55.55 56.30
CA SER A 778 -2.81 -56.27 55.55
C SER A 778 -2.72 -56.08 54.04
N GLY A 779 -1.98 -55.06 53.58
CA GLY A 779 -1.83 -54.68 52.18
C GLY A 779 -2.62 -53.41 51.89
N SER A 780 -1.98 -52.46 51.22
CA SER A 780 -2.60 -51.24 50.74
C SER A 780 -2.81 -51.35 49.23
N THR A 781 -4.01 -50.99 48.78
CA THR A 781 -4.33 -50.99 47.35
C THR A 781 -3.59 -49.85 46.66
N ILE A 782 -2.70 -50.20 45.75
CA ILE A 782 -1.97 -49.29 44.88
C ILE A 782 -2.20 -49.75 43.44
N THR A 783 -3.21 -49.17 42.79
CA THR A 783 -3.61 -49.52 41.43
C THR A 783 -2.45 -49.34 40.45
N GLY A 784 -2.18 -50.38 39.67
CA GLY A 784 -1.08 -50.51 38.72
C GLY A 784 0.09 -51.38 39.20
N ALA A 785 0.16 -51.72 40.50
CA ALA A 785 1.27 -52.49 41.06
C ALA A 785 1.27 -53.94 40.54
N LYS A 786 2.38 -54.40 40.00
CA LYS A 786 2.57 -55.77 39.50
C LYS A 786 3.56 -56.53 40.36
N MET A 787 3.27 -57.82 40.56
CA MET A 787 4.19 -58.75 41.20
C MET A 787 5.60 -58.65 40.59
N GLY A 788 6.62 -58.56 41.44
CA GLY A 788 8.03 -58.49 41.03
C GLY A 788 8.60 -57.08 40.83
N GLN A 789 7.79 -56.02 40.97
CA GLN A 789 8.31 -54.64 40.93
C GLN A 789 9.02 -54.24 42.22
N LEU A 790 10.00 -53.34 42.11
CA LEU A 790 10.72 -52.81 43.26
C LEU A 790 9.85 -51.76 43.96
N VAL A 791 9.62 -51.92 45.27
CA VAL A 791 8.89 -50.92 46.05
C VAL A 791 9.86 -50.16 46.94
N GLN A 792 9.99 -48.86 46.69
CA GLN A 792 10.69 -47.92 47.55
C GLN A 792 9.69 -47.18 48.42
N VAL A 793 10.05 -46.88 49.66
CA VAL A 793 9.17 -46.21 50.62
C VAL A 793 9.89 -45.06 51.31
N ALA A 794 9.16 -43.97 51.52
CA ALA A 794 9.61 -42.83 52.30
C ALA A 794 8.52 -42.47 53.33
N MET A 795 8.89 -42.46 54.60
CA MET A 795 7.99 -42.20 55.72
C MET A 795 7.99 -40.71 56.06
N ASP A 796 6.83 -40.15 56.41
CA ASP A 796 6.76 -38.78 56.97
C ASP A 796 6.72 -38.73 58.51
N ILE A 797 6.96 -39.88 59.15
CA ILE A 797 7.04 -40.06 60.61
C ILE A 797 8.39 -40.67 61.02
N ASP A 798 8.84 -40.34 62.23
CA ASP A 798 9.96 -41.02 62.88
C ASP A 798 9.57 -42.47 63.20
N LEU A 799 10.44 -43.41 62.82
CA LEU A 799 10.23 -44.84 63.05
C LEU A 799 10.55 -45.27 64.49
N ALA A 800 10.99 -44.36 65.36
CA ALA A 800 11.18 -44.57 66.80
C ALA A 800 12.05 -45.79 67.15
N GLY A 801 12.99 -46.15 66.25
CA GLY A 801 13.89 -47.29 66.41
C GLY A 801 13.47 -48.59 65.70
N LEU A 802 12.36 -48.61 64.95
CA LEU A 802 12.06 -49.71 64.03
C LEU A 802 13.10 -49.77 62.90
N ASP A 803 13.40 -50.99 62.44
CA ASP A 803 14.20 -51.20 61.23
C ASP A 803 13.51 -50.53 60.02
N PRO A 804 14.28 -50.13 58.98
CA PRO A 804 13.72 -49.48 57.79
C PRO A 804 12.56 -50.28 57.20
N VAL A 805 11.47 -49.57 56.88
CA VAL A 805 10.27 -50.18 56.28
C VAL A 805 10.66 -50.83 54.95
N GLN A 806 10.47 -52.15 54.85
CA GLN A 806 10.53 -52.85 53.57
C GLN A 806 9.14 -52.88 52.96
N ALA A 807 9.04 -52.82 51.64
CA ALA A 807 7.77 -53.00 50.98
C ALA A 807 7.92 -53.87 49.73
N TYR A 808 6.84 -54.55 49.36
CA TYR A 808 6.79 -55.37 48.16
C TYR A 808 5.36 -55.46 47.63
N VAL A 809 5.24 -55.68 46.32
CA VAL A 809 3.96 -55.98 45.69
C VAL A 809 3.60 -57.44 46.01
N SER A 810 2.58 -57.64 46.84
CA SER A 810 2.17 -58.95 47.34
C SER A 810 1.14 -59.66 46.44
N ALA A 811 0.41 -58.88 45.65
CA ALA A 811 -0.54 -59.31 44.62
C ALA A 811 -0.74 -58.13 43.65
N PRO A 812 -1.34 -58.33 42.46
CA PRO A 812 -1.74 -57.22 41.61
C PRO A 812 -2.48 -56.13 42.42
N ASP A 813 -2.06 -54.88 42.21
CA ASP A 813 -2.57 -53.69 42.88
C ASP A 813 -2.42 -53.67 44.42
N THR A 814 -1.58 -54.52 45.03
CA THR A 814 -1.49 -54.64 46.49
C THR A 814 -0.05 -54.60 47.01
N VAL A 815 0.31 -53.54 47.74
CA VAL A 815 1.63 -53.40 48.39
C VAL A 815 1.53 -53.68 49.88
N LYS A 816 2.41 -54.53 50.40
CA LYS A 816 2.58 -54.78 51.84
C LYS A 816 3.81 -54.07 52.36
N PHE A 817 3.71 -53.59 53.59
CA PHE A 817 4.81 -53.00 54.36
C PHE A 817 5.23 -53.98 55.44
N VAL A 818 6.54 -54.11 55.63
CA VAL A 818 7.14 -54.93 56.67
C VAL A 818 7.99 -54.00 57.53
N VAL A 819 7.72 -54.00 58.82
CA VAL A 819 8.54 -53.32 59.82
C VAL A 819 8.95 -54.29 60.89
N LYS A 820 10.18 -54.15 61.37
CA LYS A 820 10.70 -54.99 62.45
C LYS A 820 11.09 -54.09 63.61
N ASN A 821 10.75 -54.52 64.82
CA ASN A 821 11.16 -53.85 66.04
C ASN A 821 12.39 -54.54 66.62
N PRO A 822 13.61 -54.00 66.45
CA PRO A 822 14.82 -54.58 67.03
C PRO A 822 15.01 -54.23 68.51
N THR A 823 14.15 -53.37 69.08
CA THR A 823 14.31 -52.86 70.45
C THR A 823 13.76 -53.83 71.49
N ALA A 824 14.06 -53.53 72.76
CA ALA A 824 13.61 -54.32 73.91
C ALA A 824 12.20 -53.92 74.43
N ALA A 825 11.56 -52.92 73.83
CA ALA A 825 10.23 -52.45 74.22
C ALA A 825 9.28 -52.43 73.01
N ALA A 826 7.97 -52.48 73.25
CA ALA A 826 7.00 -52.25 72.19
C ALA A 826 7.11 -50.80 71.68
N ILE A 827 6.95 -50.60 70.37
CA ILE A 827 6.97 -49.28 69.74
C ILE A 827 5.57 -48.97 69.20
N ASP A 828 5.01 -47.85 69.66
CA ASP A 828 3.79 -47.25 69.13
C ASP A 828 4.17 -46.10 68.20
N LEU A 829 3.87 -46.25 66.90
CA LEU A 829 4.07 -45.16 65.95
C LEU A 829 2.85 -44.24 65.91
N PRO A 830 3.04 -42.92 65.75
CA PRO A 830 1.94 -42.03 65.42
C PRO A 830 1.39 -42.38 64.02
N THR A 831 0.11 -42.12 63.78
CA THR A 831 -0.47 -42.23 62.43
C THR A 831 0.23 -41.23 61.51
N GLY A 832 0.80 -41.75 60.42
CA GLY A 832 1.49 -40.95 59.41
C GLY A 832 1.04 -41.33 58.01
N ASN A 833 1.87 -40.99 57.03
CA ASN A 833 1.76 -41.47 55.67
C ASN A 833 3.09 -42.04 55.18
N VAL A 834 2.98 -42.96 54.24
CA VAL A 834 4.12 -43.48 53.48
C VAL A 834 3.97 -43.05 52.02
N THR A 835 5.03 -42.48 51.47
CA THR A 835 5.17 -42.28 50.03
C THR A 835 5.80 -43.53 49.45
N VAL A 836 5.03 -44.28 48.67
CA VAL A 836 5.46 -45.50 47.98
C VAL A 836 5.85 -45.13 46.57
N SER A 837 6.98 -45.62 46.08
CA SER A 837 7.44 -45.49 44.69
C SER A 837 7.72 -46.90 44.13
N ILE A 838 6.86 -47.38 43.22
CA ILE A 838 6.95 -48.74 42.64
C ILE A 838 7.59 -48.68 41.27
N VAL A 839 8.83 -49.13 41.12
CA VAL A 839 9.61 -49.12 39.86
C VAL A 839 9.53 -50.49 39.19
#